data_AF-A0A0C3MHI5-F1
#
_entry.id   AF-A0A0C3MHI5-F1
#
_cell.length_a   1.000
_cell.length_b   1.000
_cell.length_c   1.000
_cell.angle_alpha   90.00
_cell.angle_beta   90.00
_cell.angle_gamma   90.00
#
_symmetry.space_group_name_H-M   'P 1'
#
loop_
_entity.id
_entity.type
_entity.pdbx_description
1 polymer ?
#
loop_
_entity_poly.entity_id
_entity_poly.type
_entity_poly.pdbx_seq_one_letter_code
_entity_poly.pdbx_strand_id
1 'polypeptide(L)'
;MSIGKKNKDHLKQHAGVSAVGGEPPDPPKSDDPLHFWTNHPTENYAVDLHPFASGEFENPHPSGGNVGAWRGAYTGRPRLIVELAPAIQASTSFLSKESAEHYKASLRAWWRLFDAYENTPLANGQRPPRIDSVTDLNELHEAFALQSGIALAYFKIFRRVANATRQARKLPLLLWESPNSAAPIRTLIPDNQAKELKTALKQDWERVRKTWARNDAIREEAARRERGGPVRILDEEEDRLLKNWQHLERIQQQTGRILPSGEQLLDGKKARTLCYYSLERRLMRSILFPTVEEADIAFHLALLNSGWNPSTLKNLDAESPYLVTPHPKDHGQLVLTSERFGEQQEEDEATLRAPKPRAGNKTQFCTGLVKHTASPPFIVAAYLKRVAPLRELLKQQYTEAVKELEDMRNRLTAANIIEAQYLKTQKLRQGCGNVWLYVDLKGDINWLDWREWKRYKQSGDKRNVSYLDLLLNRLNATRAEHGKNPIAAVTPSDFRDIYARWVYKQSGGNILAVMLALGHSTIASTINYLENNIFSAENDAHALRFMTHLIGQLREGRIDLTILAQLVRHGVLTPEMEARLKEYRTLMKSRIGAGCSDPRHPPEHVAPNHIPGRLCGTNRCLKDCHNAKFLPESLDGIAMRVEELLMMLECLPRETFLRGHFDMELESGEYLLDTLYPAEAMCLAREKWRKRIASGEHIVPGLGHINARDLEEIA
;
A
#
# COMPACT_ATOMS: atom_id res chain seq x y z
N MET A 1 20.17 28.57 -6.25
CA MET A 1 20.88 27.69 -5.30
C MET A 1 21.55 28.56 -4.25
N SER A 2 21.07 28.52 -3.00
CA SER A 2 21.73 29.12 -1.83
C SER A 2 21.85 28.03 -0.77
N ILE A 3 23.08 27.67 -0.43
CA ILE A 3 23.39 26.64 0.57
C ILE A 3 23.30 27.30 1.95
N GLY A 4 22.07 27.49 2.42
CA GLY A 4 21.81 27.86 3.81
C GLY A 4 22.15 26.69 4.74
N LYS A 5 22.94 26.95 5.79
CA LYS A 5 23.34 25.98 6.82
C LYS A 5 22.10 25.24 7.36
N LYS A 6 21.89 23.99 6.92
CA LYS A 6 20.92 23.08 7.54
C LYS A 6 21.39 22.80 8.96
N ASN A 7 20.67 23.33 9.94
CA ASN A 7 20.88 23.04 11.35
C ASN A 7 20.58 21.55 11.57
N LYS A 8 21.62 20.69 11.62
CA LYS A 8 21.49 19.22 11.72
C LYS A 8 20.95 18.72 13.09
N ASP A 9 20.52 19.61 13.97
CA ASP A 9 20.20 19.33 15.38
C ASP A 9 18.70 19.13 15.68
N HIS A 10 17.84 18.85 14.68
CA HIS A 10 16.43 18.48 14.92
C HIS A 10 16.29 17.20 15.77
N LEU A 11 17.29 16.31 15.75
CA LEU A 11 17.30 15.08 16.53
C LEU A 11 17.43 15.33 18.05
N LYS A 12 18.04 16.45 18.48
CA LYS A 12 18.16 16.77 19.91
C LYS A 12 16.86 17.29 20.52
N GLN A 13 16.00 17.94 19.73
CA GLN A 13 14.68 18.39 20.20
C GLN A 13 13.70 17.23 20.42
N HIS A 14 14.05 16.00 20.03
CA HIS A 14 13.24 14.79 20.19
C HIS A 14 13.83 13.75 21.13
N ALA A 15 14.99 14.02 21.74
CA ALA A 15 15.64 13.11 22.69
C ALA A 15 14.88 12.98 24.03
N GLY A 16 13.90 13.87 24.28
CA GLY A 16 13.09 13.89 25.51
C GLY A 16 11.70 13.26 25.40
N VAL A 17 11.37 12.57 24.31
CA VAL A 17 10.10 11.84 24.23
C VAL A 17 10.26 10.48 24.89
N SER A 18 10.16 10.44 26.22
CA SER A 18 9.78 9.19 26.90
C SER A 18 8.45 8.75 26.32
N ALA A 19 8.35 7.49 25.90
CA ALA A 19 7.05 6.87 25.64
C ALA A 19 6.18 7.11 26.88
N VAL A 20 5.07 7.85 26.72
CA VAL A 20 4.19 8.21 27.83
C VAL A 20 3.35 6.99 28.17
N GLY A 21 3.95 6.12 28.97
CA GLY A 21 3.41 4.91 29.56
C GLY A 21 4.57 4.34 30.38
N GLY A 22 4.39 4.11 31.68
CA GLY A 22 5.48 3.76 32.60
C GLY A 22 6.43 2.69 32.05
N GLU A 23 7.70 2.73 32.47
CA GLU A 23 8.69 1.74 32.04
C GLU A 23 8.12 0.31 32.18
N PRO A 24 8.30 -0.55 31.16
CA PRO A 24 7.83 -1.92 31.25
C PRO A 24 8.37 -2.56 32.53
N PRO A 25 7.55 -3.32 33.27
CA PRO A 25 8.11 -4.17 34.31
C PRO A 25 9.14 -5.11 33.68
N ASP A 26 10.30 -5.22 34.32
CA ASP A 26 11.37 -6.12 33.88
C ASP A 26 10.84 -7.55 33.72
N PRO A 27 11.25 -8.29 32.69
CA PRO A 27 10.87 -9.70 32.57
C PRO A 27 11.40 -10.50 33.78
N PRO A 28 10.74 -11.62 34.14
CA PRO A 28 11.28 -12.54 35.14
C PRO A 28 12.68 -13.00 34.74
N LYS A 29 13.63 -12.99 35.70
CA LYS A 29 14.96 -13.58 35.47
C LYS A 29 14.83 -15.10 35.55
N SER A 30 15.50 -15.78 34.62
CA SER A 30 15.66 -17.23 34.62
C SER A 30 17.16 -17.52 34.61
N ASP A 31 17.61 -18.38 35.51
CA ASP A 31 19.01 -18.83 35.59
C ASP A 31 19.29 -20.01 34.63
N ASP A 32 18.24 -20.52 33.96
CA ASP A 32 18.32 -21.65 33.04
C ASP A 32 18.74 -21.20 31.62
N PRO A 33 19.84 -21.72 31.06
CA PRO A 33 20.30 -21.36 29.72
C PRO A 33 19.35 -21.77 28.59
N LEU A 34 18.44 -22.73 28.82
CA LEU A 34 17.43 -23.18 27.85
C LEU A 34 16.08 -22.49 28.02
N HIS A 35 15.91 -21.66 29.06
CA HIS A 35 14.69 -20.90 29.28
C HIS A 35 15.01 -19.45 29.61
N PHE A 36 14.75 -18.53 28.68
CA PHE A 36 15.05 -17.11 28.87
C PHE A 36 13.97 -16.22 28.22
N TRP A 37 13.90 -14.97 28.67
CA TRP A 37 12.99 -13.97 28.13
C TRP A 37 13.65 -13.10 27.07
N THR A 38 12.90 -12.74 26.03
CA THR A 38 13.28 -11.64 25.14
C THR A 38 13.02 -10.30 25.83
N ASN A 39 13.79 -9.27 25.45
CA ASN A 39 13.74 -7.88 25.88
C ASN A 39 13.16 -6.99 24.77
N HIS A 40 12.07 -7.43 24.13
CA HIS A 40 11.38 -6.63 23.13
C HIS A 40 10.58 -5.50 23.80
N PRO A 41 10.65 -4.23 23.32
CA PRO A 41 10.07 -3.08 24.02
C PRO A 41 8.60 -3.21 24.46
N THR A 42 7.80 -3.99 23.74
CA THR A 42 6.36 -4.19 23.98
C THR A 42 5.91 -5.66 24.06
N GLU A 43 6.77 -6.63 23.71
CA GLU A 43 6.37 -8.04 23.50
C GLU A 43 7.50 -9.00 23.87
N ASN A 44 7.98 -8.91 25.10
CA ASN A 44 8.78 -9.95 25.75
C ASN A 44 8.12 -11.32 25.63
N TYR A 45 8.91 -12.33 25.31
CA TYR A 45 8.45 -13.70 25.08
C TYR A 45 9.39 -14.68 25.79
N ALA A 46 8.80 -15.64 26.50
CA ALA A 46 9.54 -16.75 27.11
C ALA A 46 9.96 -17.75 26.03
N VAL A 47 11.26 -17.80 25.74
CA VAL A 47 11.85 -18.76 24.82
C VAL A 47 12.24 -20.00 25.61
N ASP A 48 11.42 -21.04 25.48
CA ASP A 48 11.73 -22.37 26.00
C ASP A 48 12.33 -23.27 24.91
N LEU A 49 13.56 -23.75 25.14
CA LEU A 49 14.33 -24.65 24.28
C LEU A 49 14.41 -26.09 24.81
N HIS A 50 13.83 -26.42 25.97
CA HIS A 50 13.83 -27.78 26.52
C HIS A 50 13.33 -28.85 25.54
N PRO A 51 12.28 -28.61 24.72
CA PRO A 51 11.81 -29.60 23.76
C PRO A 51 12.88 -30.07 22.77
N PHE A 52 13.91 -29.27 22.49
CA PHE A 52 15.01 -29.66 21.60
C PHE A 52 16.07 -30.51 22.30
N ALA A 53 16.14 -30.45 23.63
CA ALA A 53 17.01 -31.30 24.44
C ALA A 53 16.38 -32.69 24.68
N SER A 54 15.09 -32.73 25.06
CA SER A 54 14.37 -33.97 25.37
C SER A 54 13.77 -34.67 24.14
N GLY A 55 13.47 -33.92 23.08
CA GLY A 55 12.70 -34.40 21.93
C GLY A 55 11.20 -34.16 22.10
N GLU A 56 10.47 -34.22 21.00
CA GLU A 56 9.02 -34.02 20.93
C GLU A 56 8.43 -35.21 20.17
N PHE A 57 7.96 -36.22 20.89
CA PHE A 57 7.48 -37.49 20.32
C PHE A 57 5.96 -37.51 20.07
N GLU A 58 5.23 -36.69 20.82
CA GLU A 58 3.78 -36.55 20.70
C GLU A 58 3.42 -35.13 20.25
N ASN A 59 2.23 -34.97 19.67
CA ASN A 59 1.74 -33.66 19.31
C ASN A 59 1.47 -32.86 20.61
N PRO A 60 2.13 -31.71 20.84
CA PRO A 60 1.91 -30.88 22.03
C PRO A 60 0.50 -30.27 22.08
N HIS A 61 -0.23 -30.27 20.95
CA HIS A 61 -1.58 -29.75 20.83
C HIS A 61 -2.51 -30.81 20.20
N PRO A 62 -2.82 -31.90 20.93
CA PRO A 62 -3.59 -33.03 20.40
C PRO A 62 -5.07 -32.68 20.18
N SER A 63 -5.59 -31.66 20.86
CA SER A 63 -6.99 -31.22 20.81
C SER A 63 -7.07 -29.71 20.54
N GLY A 64 -7.00 -29.32 19.26
CA GLY A 64 -7.14 -27.93 18.83
C GLY A 64 -7.17 -27.74 17.32
N GLY A 65 -7.41 -26.52 16.84
CA GLY A 65 -7.39 -26.19 15.40
C GLY A 65 -6.03 -26.39 14.71
N ASN A 66 -4.97 -26.64 15.47
CA ASN A 66 -3.58 -26.85 15.01
C ASN A 66 -3.17 -28.33 14.92
N VAL A 67 -4.10 -29.29 15.02
CA VAL A 67 -3.79 -30.73 14.90
C VAL A 67 -3.08 -31.06 13.58
N GLY A 68 -3.36 -30.32 12.49
CA GLY A 68 -2.66 -30.46 11.20
C GLY A 68 -1.33 -29.68 11.06
N ALA A 69 -0.93 -28.88 12.06
CA ALA A 69 0.30 -28.09 12.02
C ALA A 69 1.52 -28.85 12.56
N TRP A 70 1.29 -29.95 13.29
CA TRP A 70 2.37 -30.81 13.77
C TRP A 70 2.94 -31.63 12.62
N ARG A 71 4.21 -31.40 12.29
CA ARG A 71 4.91 -32.05 11.17
C ARG A 71 5.65 -33.33 11.59
N GLY A 72 5.14 -34.01 12.61
CA GLY A 72 5.73 -35.22 13.16
C GLY A 72 6.75 -34.99 14.26
N ALA A 73 7.17 -36.11 14.85
CA ALA A 73 8.09 -36.20 15.97
C ALA A 73 9.54 -35.85 15.59
N TYR A 74 10.36 -35.55 16.60
CA TYR A 74 11.82 -35.49 16.45
C TYR A 74 12.55 -35.89 17.74
N THR A 75 13.78 -36.38 17.60
CA THR A 75 14.64 -36.85 18.69
C THR A 75 15.39 -35.69 19.36
N GLY A 76 15.47 -35.69 20.69
CA GLY A 76 16.20 -34.68 21.45
C GLY A 76 17.72 -34.71 21.23
N ARG A 77 18.37 -33.55 21.19
CA ARG A 77 19.82 -33.37 21.02
C ARG A 77 20.35 -32.43 22.10
N PRO A 78 20.53 -32.93 23.34
CA PRO A 78 20.78 -32.09 24.51
C PRO A 78 22.12 -31.35 24.42
N ARG A 79 23.16 -32.00 23.90
CA ARG A 79 24.45 -31.33 23.70
C ARG A 79 24.31 -30.22 22.67
N LEU A 80 23.89 -30.53 21.44
CA LEU A 80 23.73 -29.56 20.35
C LEU A 80 22.94 -28.30 20.75
N ILE A 81 21.77 -28.45 21.40
CA ILE A 81 20.96 -27.28 21.77
C ILE A 81 21.64 -26.40 22.82
N VAL A 82 22.33 -27.00 23.79
CA VAL A 82 23.11 -26.25 24.79
C VAL A 82 24.24 -25.46 24.12
N GLU A 83 24.87 -25.99 23.07
CA GLU A 83 25.89 -25.26 22.30
C GLU A 83 25.30 -24.09 21.50
N LEU A 84 24.08 -24.24 20.98
CA LEU A 84 23.39 -23.22 20.18
C LEU A 84 22.69 -22.17 21.05
N ALA A 85 22.31 -22.49 22.29
CA ALA A 85 21.48 -21.64 23.16
C ALA A 85 22.02 -20.20 23.34
N PRO A 86 23.31 -19.96 23.60
CA PRO A 86 23.83 -18.59 23.71
C PRO A 86 23.68 -17.77 22.42
N ALA A 87 23.90 -18.40 21.25
CA ALA A 87 23.73 -17.75 19.96
C ALA A 87 22.26 -17.48 19.63
N ILE A 88 21.35 -18.39 20.03
CA ILE A 88 19.90 -18.19 19.92
C ILE A 88 19.48 -17.03 20.82
N GLN A 89 19.87 -17.04 22.10
CA GLN A 89 19.56 -15.98 23.06
C GLN A 89 20.00 -14.61 22.54
N ALA A 90 21.26 -14.49 22.10
CA ALA A 90 21.78 -13.25 21.52
C ALA A 90 21.00 -12.81 20.25
N SER A 91 20.61 -13.76 19.40
CA SER A 91 19.86 -13.48 18.16
C SER A 91 18.39 -13.11 18.40
N THR A 92 17.80 -13.60 19.50
CA THR A 92 16.38 -13.40 19.84
C THR A 92 16.13 -12.32 20.90
N SER A 93 17.18 -11.81 21.55
CA SER A 93 17.09 -10.89 22.70
C SER A 93 16.20 -9.68 22.45
N PHE A 94 16.19 -9.10 21.26
CA PHE A 94 15.36 -7.93 20.93
C PHE A 94 14.25 -8.25 19.92
N LEU A 95 13.96 -9.53 19.69
CA LEU A 95 12.97 -9.96 18.73
C LEU A 95 11.58 -10.05 19.36
N SER A 96 10.57 -9.72 18.55
CA SER A 96 9.17 -9.98 18.90
C SER A 96 8.90 -11.47 19.05
N LYS A 97 7.80 -11.82 19.74
CA LYS A 97 7.33 -13.20 19.87
C LYS A 97 7.29 -13.94 18.53
N GLU A 98 6.72 -13.32 17.50
CA GLU A 98 6.63 -13.90 16.15
C GLU A 98 7.98 -14.29 15.58
N SER A 99 8.95 -13.38 15.71
CA SER A 99 10.28 -13.60 15.16
C SER A 99 11.02 -14.68 15.97
N ALA A 100 10.87 -14.70 17.30
CA ALA A 100 11.43 -15.73 18.16
C ALA A 100 10.80 -17.12 17.91
N GLU A 101 9.47 -17.21 17.73
CA GLU A 101 8.78 -18.44 17.34
C GLU A 101 9.28 -18.96 16.00
N HIS A 102 9.66 -18.08 15.08
CA HIS A 102 10.24 -18.46 13.79
C HIS A 102 11.62 -19.13 13.94
N TYR A 103 12.42 -18.75 14.94
CA TYR A 103 13.66 -19.47 15.30
C TYR A 103 13.32 -20.87 15.82
N LYS A 104 12.32 -21.01 16.72
CA LYS A 104 11.86 -22.34 17.20
C LYS A 104 11.35 -23.21 16.05
N ALA A 105 10.59 -22.64 15.11
CA ALA A 105 10.10 -23.35 13.94
C ALA A 105 11.25 -23.81 13.01
N SER A 106 12.26 -22.96 12.81
CA SER A 106 13.48 -23.30 12.07
C SER A 106 14.22 -24.47 12.75
N LEU A 107 14.44 -24.42 14.08
CA LEU A 107 15.06 -25.51 14.83
C LEU A 107 14.28 -26.82 14.69
N ARG A 108 12.95 -26.79 14.83
CA ARG A 108 12.12 -27.99 14.63
C ARG A 108 12.25 -28.58 13.22
N ALA A 109 12.37 -27.75 12.19
CA ALA A 109 12.57 -28.22 10.83
C ALA A 109 13.94 -28.91 10.68
N TRP A 110 14.98 -28.35 11.28
CA TRP A 110 16.33 -28.92 11.25
C TRP A 110 16.46 -30.19 12.09
N TRP A 111 15.84 -30.27 13.26
CA TRP A 111 15.84 -31.49 14.07
C TRP A 111 15.20 -32.67 13.33
N ARG A 112 14.06 -32.44 12.67
CA ARG A 112 13.42 -33.47 11.82
C ARG A 112 14.28 -33.86 10.62
N LEU A 113 14.97 -32.89 10.04
CA LEU A 113 15.88 -33.11 8.93
C LEU A 113 17.08 -33.96 9.36
N PHE A 114 17.63 -33.71 10.55
CA PHE A 114 18.70 -34.54 11.13
C PHE A 114 18.23 -35.97 11.36
N ASP A 115 17.05 -36.16 11.95
CA ASP A 115 16.48 -37.51 12.10
C ASP A 115 16.26 -38.20 10.75
N ALA A 116 15.79 -37.46 9.73
CA ALA A 116 15.60 -38.02 8.39
C ALA A 116 16.94 -38.38 7.72
N TYR A 117 17.96 -37.56 7.88
CA TYR A 117 19.32 -37.82 7.38
C TYR A 117 19.93 -39.06 8.04
N GLU A 118 19.86 -39.16 9.37
CA GLU A 118 20.40 -40.30 10.14
C GLU A 118 19.68 -41.62 9.83
N ASN A 119 18.40 -41.56 9.42
CA ASN A 119 17.63 -42.73 9.00
C ASN A 119 17.81 -43.09 7.52
N THR A 120 18.45 -42.23 6.72
CA THR A 120 18.68 -42.50 5.29
C THR A 120 19.99 -43.29 5.12
N PRO A 121 19.95 -44.54 4.62
CA PRO A 121 21.17 -45.31 4.40
C PRO A 121 22.03 -44.66 3.30
N LEU A 122 23.33 -44.55 3.56
CA LEU A 122 24.33 -44.12 2.58
C LEU A 122 24.48 -45.20 1.49
N ALA A 123 25.09 -44.85 0.36
CA ALA A 123 25.30 -45.76 -0.77
C ALA A 123 26.07 -47.06 -0.41
N ASN A 124 26.81 -47.05 0.70
CA ASN A 124 27.54 -48.19 1.25
C ASN A 124 26.72 -49.03 2.25
N GLY A 125 25.42 -48.75 2.42
CA GLY A 125 24.52 -49.44 3.36
C GLY A 125 24.69 -49.04 4.82
N GLN A 126 25.67 -48.20 5.16
CA GLN A 126 25.85 -47.69 6.51
C GLN A 126 24.93 -46.50 6.78
N ARG A 127 24.55 -46.32 8.04
CA ARG A 127 23.80 -45.13 8.47
C ARG A 127 24.78 -44.02 8.86
N PRO A 128 24.45 -42.74 8.56
CA PRO A 128 25.25 -41.62 9.03
C PRO A 128 25.36 -41.60 10.56
N PRO A 129 26.47 -41.10 11.12
CA PRO A 129 26.57 -40.87 12.55
C PRO A 129 25.53 -39.84 12.99
N ARG A 130 25.06 -40.00 14.23
CA ARG A 130 24.13 -39.05 14.86
C ARG A 130 24.79 -37.69 15.05
N ILE A 131 24.03 -36.64 14.79
CA ILE A 131 24.47 -35.24 14.93
C ILE A 131 24.20 -34.80 16.36
N ASP A 132 25.24 -34.71 17.18
CA ASP A 132 25.14 -34.36 18.60
C ASP A 132 25.85 -33.04 18.96
N SER A 133 26.72 -32.52 18.09
CA SER A 133 27.43 -31.26 18.27
C SER A 133 27.46 -30.42 16.99
N VAL A 134 27.66 -29.12 17.14
CA VAL A 134 27.83 -28.19 16.01
C VAL A 134 29.06 -28.53 15.15
N THR A 135 30.03 -29.27 15.70
CA THR A 135 31.20 -29.79 14.94
C THR A 135 30.81 -30.80 13.88
N ASP A 136 29.71 -31.51 14.06
CA ASP A 136 29.30 -32.61 13.19
C ASP A 136 28.65 -32.09 11.89
N LEU A 137 28.28 -30.81 11.86
CA LEU A 137 27.71 -30.13 10.70
C LEU A 137 28.76 -29.95 9.59
N ASN A 138 28.41 -30.44 8.39
CA ASN A 138 29.21 -30.44 7.16
C ASN A 138 28.32 -30.28 5.91
N GLU A 139 28.92 -30.32 4.72
CA GLU A 139 28.27 -30.10 3.41
C GLU A 139 27.20 -31.16 3.06
N LEU A 140 27.24 -32.36 3.65
CA LEU A 140 26.20 -33.38 3.41
C LEU A 140 24.84 -32.95 3.96
N HIS A 141 24.84 -32.23 5.08
CA HIS A 141 23.62 -31.72 5.70
C HIS A 141 23.00 -30.61 4.86
N GLU A 142 23.82 -29.78 4.21
CA GLU A 142 23.36 -28.81 3.22
C GLU A 142 22.70 -29.50 2.03
N ALA A 143 23.39 -30.46 1.40
CA ALA A 143 22.88 -31.17 0.25
C ALA A 143 21.54 -31.86 0.57
N PHE A 144 21.45 -32.53 1.73
CA PHE A 144 20.23 -33.17 2.19
C PHE A 144 19.11 -32.17 2.46
N ALA A 145 19.43 -30.98 2.99
CA ALA A 145 18.47 -29.92 3.23
C ALA A 145 17.89 -29.33 1.94
N LEU A 146 18.73 -29.14 0.93
CA LEU A 146 18.32 -28.70 -0.41
C LEU A 146 17.43 -29.76 -1.08
N GLN A 147 17.83 -31.04 -1.01
CA GLN A 147 17.04 -32.15 -1.56
C GLN A 147 15.67 -32.31 -0.86
N SER A 148 15.63 -32.10 0.46
CA SER A 148 14.40 -32.16 1.25
C SER A 148 13.47 -30.96 1.05
N GLY A 149 13.87 -29.95 0.27
CA GLY A 149 13.06 -28.77 -0.01
C GLY A 149 12.85 -27.88 1.23
N ILE A 150 13.86 -27.75 2.10
CA ILE A 150 13.75 -26.88 3.27
C ILE A 150 13.45 -25.42 2.85
N ALA A 151 12.56 -24.76 3.59
CA ALA A 151 12.24 -23.37 3.31
C ALA A 151 13.45 -22.45 3.50
N LEU A 152 13.67 -21.53 2.55
CA LEU A 152 14.78 -20.57 2.55
C LEU A 152 14.94 -19.81 3.89
N ALA A 153 13.83 -19.41 4.51
CA ALA A 153 13.85 -18.70 5.78
C ALA A 153 14.41 -19.58 6.91
N TYR A 154 13.97 -20.83 7.02
CA TYR A 154 14.47 -21.78 8.02
C TYR A 154 15.92 -22.15 7.80
N PHE A 155 16.36 -22.24 6.55
CA PHE A 155 17.76 -22.48 6.21
C PHE A 155 18.66 -21.33 6.68
N LYS A 156 18.32 -20.09 6.31
CA LYS A 156 19.12 -18.90 6.64
C LYS A 156 19.23 -18.67 8.14
N ILE A 157 18.15 -18.88 8.89
CA ILE A 157 18.12 -18.69 10.34
C ILE A 157 19.04 -19.69 11.03
N PHE A 158 18.88 -20.98 10.74
CA PHE A 158 19.72 -22.01 11.34
C PHE A 158 21.19 -21.83 10.98
N ARG A 159 21.51 -21.62 9.70
CA ARG A 159 22.90 -21.38 9.26
C ARG A 159 23.54 -20.22 10.01
N ARG A 160 22.78 -19.13 10.25
CA ARG A 160 23.27 -17.98 11.03
C ARG A 160 23.58 -18.35 12.48
N VAL A 161 22.68 -19.06 13.16
CA VAL A 161 22.89 -19.49 14.55
C VAL A 161 24.06 -20.48 14.65
N ALA A 162 24.10 -21.48 13.78
CA ALA A 162 25.19 -22.45 13.73
C ALA A 162 26.54 -21.78 13.49
N ASN A 163 26.63 -20.84 12.55
CA ASN A 163 27.86 -20.08 12.29
C ASN A 163 28.28 -19.18 13.45
N ALA A 164 27.33 -18.54 14.15
CA ALA A 164 27.63 -17.77 15.34
C ALA A 164 28.23 -18.66 16.46
N THR A 165 27.66 -19.85 16.68
CA THR A 165 28.22 -20.83 17.63
C THR A 165 29.59 -21.35 17.20
N ARG A 166 29.78 -21.66 15.91
CA ARG A 166 31.08 -22.10 15.37
C ARG A 166 32.15 -21.02 15.54
N GLN A 167 31.81 -19.76 15.26
CA GLN A 167 32.71 -18.63 15.47
C GLN A 167 33.10 -18.47 16.94
N ALA A 168 32.14 -18.55 17.86
CA ALA A 168 32.42 -18.50 19.31
C ALA A 168 33.35 -19.63 19.77
N ARG A 169 33.32 -20.77 19.10
CA ARG A 169 34.20 -21.93 19.33
C ARG A 169 35.46 -21.97 18.46
N LYS A 170 35.73 -20.92 17.68
CA LYS A 170 36.87 -20.83 16.74
C LYS A 170 36.92 -21.95 15.69
N LEU A 171 35.75 -22.44 15.27
CA LEU A 171 35.60 -23.41 14.19
C LEU A 171 35.39 -22.70 12.83
N PRO A 172 35.77 -23.32 11.69
CA PRO A 172 35.48 -22.78 10.36
C PRO A 172 33.97 -22.59 10.13
N LEU A 173 33.57 -21.50 9.46
CA LEU A 173 32.17 -21.22 9.15
C LEU A 173 31.61 -22.19 8.11
N LEU A 174 30.31 -22.50 8.21
CA LEU A 174 29.57 -23.22 7.18
C LEU A 174 29.31 -22.26 6.01
N LEU A 175 29.89 -22.56 4.85
CA LEU A 175 29.76 -21.78 3.61
C LEU A 175 28.56 -22.21 2.76
N TRP A 176 27.56 -22.85 3.37
CA TRP A 176 26.42 -23.45 2.67
C TRP A 176 25.68 -22.44 1.79
N GLU A 177 25.37 -22.83 0.56
CA GLU A 177 24.56 -22.08 -0.39
C GLU A 177 23.08 -22.13 -0.01
N SER A 178 22.40 -20.99 -0.16
CA SER A 178 20.98 -20.89 0.20
C SER A 178 20.09 -21.44 -0.94
N PRO A 179 18.97 -22.11 -0.63
CA PRO A 179 18.02 -22.53 -1.66
C PRO A 179 17.54 -21.35 -2.53
N ASN A 180 17.27 -21.61 -3.81
CA ASN A 180 16.65 -20.62 -4.70
C ASN A 180 15.26 -20.24 -4.21
N SER A 181 14.94 -18.94 -4.25
CA SER A 181 13.57 -18.47 -3.96
C SER A 181 12.66 -18.78 -5.14
N ALA A 182 11.54 -19.47 -4.89
CA ALA A 182 10.46 -19.55 -5.87
C ALA A 182 9.96 -18.14 -6.22
N ALA A 183 9.74 -17.87 -7.50
CA ALA A 183 9.13 -16.61 -7.93
C ALA A 183 7.70 -16.54 -7.36
N PRO A 184 7.34 -15.47 -6.64
CA PRO A 184 5.99 -15.32 -6.12
C PRO A 184 5.02 -15.11 -7.28
N ILE A 185 4.12 -16.06 -7.54
CA ILE A 185 2.99 -15.84 -8.44
C ILE A 185 1.91 -15.12 -7.64
N ARG A 186 1.79 -13.80 -7.82
CA ARG A 186 0.71 -12.99 -7.27
C ARG A 186 -0.16 -12.45 -8.38
N THR A 187 -1.45 -12.78 -8.35
CA THR A 187 -2.44 -12.28 -9.31
C THR A 187 -3.34 -11.27 -8.60
N LEU A 188 -3.25 -10.00 -8.98
CA LEU A 188 -4.12 -8.95 -8.44
C LEU A 188 -5.49 -8.97 -9.11
N ILE A 189 -6.53 -8.66 -8.34
CA ILE A 189 -7.88 -8.48 -8.89
C ILE A 189 -7.90 -7.33 -9.91
N PRO A 190 -8.76 -7.39 -10.94
CA PRO A 190 -8.97 -6.29 -11.89
C PRO A 190 -9.36 -4.94 -11.26
N ASP A 191 -9.08 -3.83 -11.93
CA ASP A 191 -9.33 -2.47 -11.41
C ASP A 191 -10.81 -2.16 -11.14
N ASN A 192 -11.70 -2.65 -11.98
CA ASN A 192 -13.14 -2.50 -11.76
C ASN A 192 -13.59 -3.21 -10.48
N GLN A 193 -13.10 -4.43 -10.23
CA GLN A 193 -13.38 -5.18 -9.00
C GLN A 193 -12.78 -4.48 -7.77
N ALA A 194 -11.55 -3.97 -7.87
CA ALA A 194 -10.93 -3.20 -6.80
C ALA A 194 -11.70 -1.89 -6.47
N LYS A 195 -12.22 -1.20 -7.49
CA LYS A 195 -13.08 -0.02 -7.30
C LYS A 195 -14.39 -0.37 -6.61
N GLU A 196 -15.06 -1.44 -7.02
CA GLU A 196 -16.30 -1.91 -6.38
C GLU A 196 -16.06 -2.27 -4.90
N LEU A 197 -14.98 -2.99 -4.60
CA LEU A 197 -14.59 -3.32 -3.23
C LEU A 197 -14.35 -2.06 -2.39
N LYS A 198 -13.62 -1.08 -2.94
CA LYS A 198 -13.37 0.21 -2.27
C LYS A 198 -14.65 0.97 -1.97
N THR A 199 -15.59 1.01 -2.92
CA THR A 199 -16.88 1.68 -2.75
C THR A 199 -17.70 1.00 -1.66
N ALA A 200 -17.73 -0.33 -1.63
CA ALA A 200 -18.45 -1.08 -0.61
C ALA A 200 -17.91 -0.84 0.81
N LEU A 201 -16.58 -0.82 0.98
CA LEU A 201 -15.94 -0.48 2.26
C LEU A 201 -16.27 0.96 2.70
N LYS A 202 -16.28 1.92 1.77
CA LYS A 202 -16.70 3.30 2.06
C LYS A 202 -18.15 3.38 2.52
N GLN A 203 -19.05 2.63 1.88
CA GLN A 203 -20.47 2.58 2.25
C GLN A 203 -20.67 1.95 3.63
N ASP A 204 -19.95 0.87 3.94
CA ASP A 204 -19.99 0.25 5.26
C ASP A 204 -19.47 1.21 6.34
N TRP A 205 -18.37 1.92 6.10
CA TRP A 205 -17.86 2.91 7.04
C TRP A 205 -18.81 4.09 7.26
N GLU A 206 -19.42 4.60 6.20
CA GLU A 206 -20.42 5.67 6.31
C GLU A 206 -21.66 5.20 7.10
N ARG A 207 -22.05 3.93 6.97
CA ARG A 207 -23.10 3.33 7.78
C ARG A 207 -22.71 3.30 9.27
N VAL A 208 -21.49 2.89 9.60
CA VAL A 208 -20.98 2.92 10.98
C VAL A 208 -21.07 4.33 11.57
N ARG A 209 -20.60 5.34 10.83
CA ARG A 209 -20.65 6.74 11.28
C ARG A 209 -22.07 7.24 11.50
N LYS A 210 -23.01 6.90 10.61
CA LYS A 210 -24.43 7.23 10.78
C LYS A 210 -25.03 6.53 12.00
N THR A 211 -24.70 5.27 12.24
CA THR A 211 -25.11 4.54 13.45
C THR A 211 -24.57 5.19 14.71
N TRP A 212 -23.30 5.60 14.74
CA TRP A 212 -22.73 6.32 15.88
C TRP A 212 -23.41 7.67 16.11
N ALA A 213 -23.64 8.46 15.06
CA ALA A 213 -24.36 9.73 15.17
C ALA A 213 -25.79 9.55 15.71
N ARG A 214 -26.50 8.50 15.25
CA ARG A 214 -27.82 8.14 15.79
C ARG A 214 -27.73 7.80 17.27
N ASN A 215 -26.78 6.94 17.66
CA ASN A 215 -26.61 6.52 19.04
C ASN A 215 -26.24 7.69 19.96
N ASP A 216 -25.39 8.62 19.51
CA ASP A 216 -25.04 9.82 20.27
C ASP A 216 -26.25 10.76 20.42
N ALA A 217 -27.07 10.93 19.39
CA ALA A 217 -28.32 11.68 19.50
C ALA A 217 -29.32 11.06 20.50
N ILE A 218 -29.40 9.72 20.58
CA ILE A 218 -30.24 9.03 21.59
C ILE A 218 -29.72 9.29 23.01
N ARG A 219 -28.40 9.32 23.21
CA ARG A 219 -27.79 9.63 24.51
C ARG A 219 -28.06 11.07 24.93
N GLU A 220 -27.98 12.00 23.99
CA GLU A 220 -28.32 13.41 24.24
C GLU A 220 -29.80 13.59 24.58
N GLU A 221 -30.69 12.86 23.92
CA GLU A 221 -32.13 12.87 24.21
C GLU A 221 -32.43 12.26 25.58
N ALA A 222 -31.76 11.16 25.97
CA ALA A 222 -31.87 10.59 27.31
C ALA A 222 -31.52 11.63 28.39
N ALA A 223 -30.37 12.29 28.24
CA ALA A 223 -29.92 13.33 29.15
C ALA A 223 -30.85 14.57 29.14
N ARG A 224 -31.48 14.89 28.00
CA ARG A 224 -32.48 15.96 27.90
C ARG A 224 -33.75 15.64 28.68
N ARG A 225 -34.24 14.39 28.59
CA ARG A 225 -35.43 13.93 29.31
C ARG A 225 -35.21 13.92 30.82
N GLU A 226 -34.03 13.51 31.28
CA GLU A 226 -33.66 13.57 32.70
C GLU A 226 -33.65 15.01 33.24
N ARG A 227 -33.23 15.99 32.42
CA ARG A 227 -33.27 17.43 32.77
C ARG A 227 -34.66 18.08 32.65
N GLY A 228 -35.71 17.32 32.34
CA GLY A 228 -37.06 17.84 32.17
C GLY A 228 -37.27 18.69 30.91
N GLY A 229 -36.42 18.52 29.89
CA GLY A 229 -36.54 19.23 28.62
C GLY A 229 -37.72 18.75 27.74
N PRO A 230 -38.04 19.47 26.64
CA PRO A 230 -39.10 19.07 25.73
C PRO A 230 -38.77 17.72 25.06
N VAL A 231 -39.74 16.81 25.08
CA VAL A 231 -39.61 15.44 24.56
C VAL A 231 -39.72 15.44 23.04
N ARG A 232 -38.71 14.91 22.36
CA ARG A 232 -38.79 14.65 20.92
C ARG A 232 -39.61 13.38 20.67
N ILE A 233 -40.48 13.40 19.67
CA ILE A 233 -41.17 12.20 19.15
C ILE A 233 -40.11 11.31 18.49
N LEU A 234 -39.99 10.07 18.98
CA LEU A 234 -39.04 9.07 18.50
C LEU A 234 -39.77 8.00 17.70
N ASP A 235 -39.10 7.42 16.72
CA ASP A 235 -39.59 6.19 16.06
C ASP A 235 -39.45 4.96 16.98
N GLU A 236 -40.03 3.82 16.58
CA GLU A 236 -40.03 2.59 17.39
C GLU A 236 -38.61 2.06 17.68
N GLU A 237 -37.69 2.21 16.72
CA GLU A 237 -36.30 1.78 16.89
C GLU A 237 -35.51 2.73 17.80
N GLU A 238 -35.70 4.04 17.67
CA GLU A 238 -35.13 5.09 18.52
C GLU A 238 -35.63 4.93 19.97
N ASP A 239 -36.90 4.59 20.17
CA ASP A 239 -37.46 4.28 21.49
C ASP A 239 -36.83 3.00 22.08
N ARG A 240 -36.63 1.96 21.26
CA ARG A 240 -35.90 0.75 21.68
C ARG A 240 -34.46 1.06 22.09
N LEU A 241 -33.75 1.89 21.32
CA LEU A 241 -32.39 2.32 21.65
C LEU A 241 -32.36 3.11 22.96
N LEU A 242 -33.30 4.05 23.14
CA LEU A 242 -33.41 4.85 24.35
C LEU A 242 -33.64 3.98 25.59
N LYS A 243 -34.57 3.01 25.52
CA LYS A 243 -34.82 2.06 26.62
C LYS A 243 -33.57 1.25 26.99
N ASN A 244 -32.82 0.80 25.99
CA ASN A 244 -31.57 0.06 26.21
C ASN A 244 -30.49 0.96 26.84
N TRP A 245 -30.36 2.21 26.39
CA TRP A 245 -29.44 3.18 26.97
C TRP A 245 -29.78 3.49 28.44
N GLN A 246 -31.04 3.80 28.75
CA GLN A 246 -31.48 4.12 30.11
C GLN A 246 -31.22 2.96 31.09
N HIS A 247 -31.43 1.72 30.65
CA HIS A 247 -31.08 0.54 31.47
C HIS A 247 -29.56 0.44 31.69
N LEU A 248 -28.75 0.66 30.67
CA LEU A 248 -27.29 0.66 30.80
C LEU A 248 -26.82 1.75 31.77
N GLU A 249 -27.30 2.98 31.58
CA GLU A 249 -26.95 4.15 32.40
C GLU A 249 -27.31 3.94 33.87
N ARG A 250 -28.51 3.40 34.15
CA ARG A 250 -28.90 3.03 35.52
C ARG A 250 -27.94 2.02 36.15
N ILE A 251 -27.55 0.97 35.43
CA ILE A 251 -26.60 -0.03 35.95
C ILE A 251 -25.20 0.57 36.12
N GLN A 252 -24.77 1.46 35.23
CA GLN A 252 -23.50 2.18 35.37
C GLN A 252 -23.49 3.04 36.64
N GLN A 253 -24.58 3.77 36.91
CA GLN A 253 -24.75 4.56 38.13
C GLN A 253 -24.77 3.68 39.39
N GLN A 254 -25.44 2.53 39.36
CA GLN A 254 -25.50 1.60 40.50
C GLN A 254 -24.17 0.92 40.81
N THR A 255 -23.40 0.55 39.78
CA THR A 255 -22.15 -0.22 39.93
C THR A 255 -20.90 0.66 39.99
N GLY A 256 -21.01 1.94 39.59
CA GLY A 256 -19.88 2.85 39.43
C GLY A 256 -18.91 2.45 38.30
N ARG A 257 -19.29 1.49 37.43
CA ARG A 257 -18.42 0.97 36.36
C ARG A 257 -18.85 1.50 35.01
N ILE A 258 -17.87 2.01 34.24
CA ILE A 258 -18.08 2.44 32.84
C ILE A 258 -18.52 1.27 31.96
N LEU A 259 -17.98 0.07 32.18
CA LEU A 259 -18.35 -1.14 31.44
C LEU A 259 -18.85 -2.23 32.40
N PRO A 260 -20.17 -2.31 32.65
CA PRO A 260 -20.74 -3.35 33.51
C PRO A 260 -20.58 -4.76 32.90
N SER A 261 -20.34 -5.74 33.77
CA SER A 261 -20.21 -7.14 33.36
C SER A 261 -21.50 -7.69 32.76
N GLY A 262 -21.40 -8.77 31.99
CA GLY A 262 -22.57 -9.41 31.38
C GLY A 262 -23.62 -9.88 32.40
N GLU A 263 -23.22 -10.14 33.64
CA GLU A 263 -24.07 -10.50 34.78
C GLU A 263 -24.66 -9.27 35.47
N GLN A 264 -23.89 -8.19 35.61
CA GLN A 264 -24.39 -6.92 36.16
C GLN A 264 -25.51 -6.34 35.30
N LEU A 265 -25.38 -6.43 33.97
CA LEU A 265 -26.45 -6.00 33.05
C LEU A 265 -27.73 -6.83 33.16
N LEU A 266 -27.64 -8.06 33.71
CA LEU A 266 -28.82 -8.89 33.94
C LEU A 266 -29.66 -8.39 35.11
N ASP A 267 -29.06 -7.66 36.05
CA ASP A 267 -29.76 -7.09 37.21
C ASP A 267 -30.57 -8.13 38.00
N GLY A 268 -29.98 -9.31 38.21
CA GLY A 268 -30.62 -10.46 38.87
C GLY A 268 -31.68 -11.20 38.02
N LYS A 269 -31.96 -10.76 36.78
CA LYS A 269 -32.95 -11.38 35.89
C LYS A 269 -32.31 -12.43 34.98
N LYS A 270 -33.11 -13.37 34.47
CA LYS A 270 -32.66 -14.30 33.42
C LYS A 270 -32.56 -13.57 32.09
N ALA A 271 -31.61 -13.95 31.23
CA ALA A 271 -31.41 -13.33 29.91
C ALA A 271 -32.69 -13.32 29.04
N ARG A 272 -33.50 -14.39 29.09
CA ARG A 272 -34.80 -14.45 28.37
C ARG A 272 -35.79 -13.39 28.84
N THR A 273 -35.76 -13.05 30.13
CA THR A 273 -36.65 -12.04 30.72
C THR A 273 -36.30 -10.64 30.22
N LEU A 274 -35.02 -10.33 30.00
CA LEU A 274 -34.61 -9.05 29.40
C LEU A 274 -35.09 -8.90 27.95
N CYS A 275 -35.00 -9.97 27.15
CA CYS A 275 -35.49 -9.95 25.77
C CYS A 275 -36.99 -9.66 25.68
N TYR A 276 -37.80 -10.12 26.66
CA TYR A 276 -39.24 -9.81 26.71
C TYR A 276 -39.52 -8.31 26.86
N TYR A 277 -38.61 -7.55 27.48
CA TYR A 277 -38.69 -6.10 27.62
C TYR A 277 -37.95 -5.34 26.50
N SER A 278 -37.62 -6.01 25.39
CA SER A 278 -36.85 -5.45 24.29
C SER A 278 -35.45 -4.95 24.69
N LEU A 279 -34.89 -5.51 25.78
CA LEU A 279 -33.57 -5.18 26.30
C LEU A 279 -32.53 -6.21 25.85
N GLU A 280 -31.47 -5.75 25.21
CA GLU A 280 -30.41 -6.58 24.66
C GLU A 280 -29.02 -6.10 25.07
N ARG A 281 -28.27 -6.96 25.76
CA ARG A 281 -26.91 -6.64 26.26
C ARG A 281 -25.95 -6.17 25.16
N ARG A 282 -26.04 -6.74 23.96
CA ARG A 282 -25.23 -6.33 22.81
C ARG A 282 -25.59 -4.92 22.37
N LEU A 283 -26.89 -4.64 22.24
CA LEU A 283 -27.40 -3.35 21.80
C LEU A 283 -27.04 -2.24 22.79
N MET A 284 -27.25 -2.49 24.09
CA MET A 284 -26.85 -1.58 25.18
C MET A 284 -25.41 -1.10 25.01
N ARG A 285 -24.47 -2.05 24.84
CA ARG A 285 -23.05 -1.74 24.71
C ARG A 285 -22.72 -1.02 23.40
N SER A 286 -23.34 -1.42 22.28
CA SER A 286 -23.09 -0.77 20.97
C SER A 286 -23.54 0.69 20.90
N ILE A 287 -24.42 1.14 21.81
CA ILE A 287 -24.84 2.54 21.88
C ILE A 287 -23.67 3.45 22.25
N LEU A 288 -22.77 2.99 23.13
CA LEU A 288 -21.62 3.78 23.61
C LEU A 288 -20.29 3.32 23.02
N PHE A 289 -20.10 2.02 22.86
CA PHE A 289 -18.81 1.43 22.51
C PHE A 289 -18.83 0.79 21.12
N PRO A 290 -17.70 0.78 20.41
CA PRO A 290 -17.65 0.16 19.10
C PRO A 290 -17.70 -1.37 19.20
N THR A 291 -18.33 -1.98 18.20
CA THR A 291 -18.38 -3.44 18.04
C THR A 291 -17.19 -3.97 17.23
N VAL A 292 -16.95 -5.29 17.27
CA VAL A 292 -15.90 -5.92 16.46
C VAL A 292 -16.05 -5.66 14.96
N GLU A 293 -17.27 -5.63 14.45
CA GLU A 293 -17.57 -5.38 13.04
C GLU A 293 -17.25 -3.93 12.64
N GLU A 294 -17.58 -2.97 13.49
CA GLU A 294 -17.24 -1.56 13.28
C GLU A 294 -15.71 -1.34 13.29
N ALA A 295 -15.01 -2.07 14.17
CA ALA A 295 -13.55 -2.09 14.21
C ALA A 295 -12.96 -2.64 12.90
N ASP A 296 -13.46 -3.78 12.43
CA ASP A 296 -13.00 -4.41 11.19
C ASP A 296 -13.25 -3.49 9.98
N ILE A 297 -14.44 -2.89 9.86
CA ILE A 297 -14.77 -1.94 8.78
C ILE A 297 -13.77 -0.77 8.76
N ALA A 298 -13.56 -0.13 9.92
CA ALA A 298 -12.64 1.00 10.04
C ALA A 298 -11.20 0.61 9.68
N PHE A 299 -10.73 -0.53 10.19
CA PHE A 299 -9.39 -1.06 9.94
C PHE A 299 -9.17 -1.33 8.45
N HIS A 300 -10.09 -2.05 7.79
CA HIS A 300 -9.95 -2.42 6.37
C HIS A 300 -10.00 -1.21 5.45
N LEU A 301 -10.86 -0.22 5.72
CA LEU A 301 -10.90 1.01 4.91
C LEU A 301 -9.64 1.86 5.10
N ALA A 302 -9.15 2.00 6.34
CA ALA A 302 -7.90 2.70 6.61
C ALA A 302 -6.69 2.00 5.95
N LEU A 303 -6.68 0.67 5.94
CA LEU A 303 -5.65 -0.13 5.29
C LEU A 303 -5.64 0.06 3.77
N LEU A 304 -6.83 -0.01 3.13
CA LEU A 304 -6.97 0.17 1.69
C LEU A 304 -6.54 1.56 1.19
N ASN A 305 -6.73 2.60 2.02
CA ASN A 305 -6.42 3.98 1.64
C ASN A 305 -5.03 4.45 2.10
N SER A 306 -4.33 3.71 2.97
CA SER A 306 -2.99 4.10 3.46
C SER A 306 -1.85 3.48 2.66
N GLY A 307 -2.09 2.38 1.95
CA GLY A 307 -1.03 1.60 1.32
C GLY A 307 -0.09 0.93 2.32
N TRP A 308 -0.47 0.85 3.60
CA TRP A 308 0.33 0.20 4.63
C TRP A 308 0.11 -1.31 4.66
N ASN A 309 1.02 -2.03 5.32
CA ASN A 309 0.79 -3.45 5.62
C ASN A 309 -0.15 -3.59 6.83
N PRO A 310 -0.93 -4.68 6.95
CA PRO A 310 -1.76 -4.95 8.11
C PRO A 310 -0.98 -4.83 9.44
N SER A 311 0.27 -5.31 9.45
CA SER A 311 1.14 -5.21 10.63
C SER A 311 1.49 -3.77 11.01
N THR A 312 1.67 -2.87 10.05
CA THR A 312 1.98 -1.46 10.33
C THR A 312 0.77 -0.77 10.95
N LEU A 313 -0.43 -0.99 10.37
CA LEU A 313 -1.67 -0.37 10.86
C LEU A 313 -2.13 -0.94 12.21
N LYS A 314 -1.82 -2.21 12.50
CA LYS A 314 -2.03 -2.80 13.84
C LYS A 314 -1.14 -2.12 14.89
N ASN A 315 0.12 -1.89 14.55
CA ASN A 315 1.13 -1.38 15.48
C ASN A 315 1.13 0.15 15.59
N LEU A 316 -0.01 0.78 15.27
CA LEU A 316 -0.24 2.17 15.62
C LEU A 316 -0.19 2.30 17.13
N ASP A 317 0.59 3.26 17.59
CA ASP A 317 0.67 3.61 19.01
C ASP A 317 -0.31 4.73 19.31
N ALA A 318 -1.42 4.38 19.96
CA ALA A 318 -2.45 5.32 20.36
C ALA A 318 -2.02 6.27 21.49
N GLU A 319 -0.94 5.95 22.21
CA GLU A 319 -0.38 6.81 23.26
C GLU A 319 0.59 7.86 22.67
N SER A 320 1.02 7.66 21.43
CA SER A 320 1.87 8.62 20.74
C SER A 320 1.12 9.92 20.45
N PRO A 321 1.58 11.08 20.98
CA PRO A 321 0.97 12.37 20.68
C PRO A 321 1.13 12.77 19.20
N TYR A 322 2.00 12.06 18.47
CA TYR A 322 2.27 12.31 17.06
C TYR A 322 1.57 11.33 16.12
N LEU A 323 0.67 10.48 16.64
CA LEU A 323 -0.04 9.50 15.83
C LEU A 323 -0.81 10.18 14.70
N VAL A 324 -1.61 11.20 15.01
CA VAL A 324 -2.29 12.06 14.03
C VAL A 324 -1.87 13.49 14.30
N THR A 325 -1.11 14.09 13.39
CA THR A 325 -0.70 15.50 13.48
C THR A 325 -1.22 16.28 12.29
N PRO A 326 -1.46 17.60 12.41
CA PRO A 326 -1.57 18.48 11.25
C PRO A 326 -0.37 18.26 10.32
N HIS A 327 -0.60 18.32 9.01
CA HIS A 327 0.49 18.20 8.05
C HIS A 327 1.47 19.37 8.24
N PRO A 328 2.79 19.13 8.22
CA PRO A 328 3.79 20.19 8.25
C PRO A 328 3.87 20.90 6.88
N LYS A 329 2.77 21.54 6.46
CA LYS A 329 2.86 22.64 5.50
C LYS A 329 3.37 23.83 6.31
N ASP A 330 4.70 23.91 6.38
CA ASP A 330 5.46 24.95 7.05
C ASP A 330 4.97 26.33 6.55
N HIS A 331 4.43 27.18 7.44
CA HIS A 331 3.97 28.54 7.08
C HIS A 331 5.10 29.43 6.50
N GLY A 332 6.36 28.95 6.49
CA GLY A 332 7.53 29.65 5.95
C GLY A 332 8.26 28.96 4.79
N GLN A 333 7.80 27.82 4.25
CA GLN A 333 8.42 27.23 3.05
C GLN A 333 7.67 27.62 1.77
N LEU A 334 8.39 28.29 0.86
CA LEU A 334 7.98 28.50 -0.52
C LEU A 334 7.92 27.14 -1.24
N VAL A 335 6.77 26.47 -1.15
CA VAL A 335 6.46 25.33 -2.00
C VAL A 335 6.01 25.89 -3.35
N LEU A 336 6.65 25.44 -4.44
CA LEU A 336 6.21 25.71 -5.80
C LEU A 336 4.84 25.05 -6.04
N THR A 337 3.77 25.75 -5.67
CA THR A 337 2.42 25.47 -6.17
C THR A 337 2.31 26.04 -7.57
N SER A 338 1.89 25.24 -8.55
CA SER A 338 1.53 25.77 -9.86
C SER A 338 0.33 26.71 -9.66
N GLU A 339 0.55 28.01 -9.79
CA GLU A 339 -0.49 29.02 -9.69
C GLU A 339 -1.57 28.76 -10.74
N ARG A 340 -2.77 28.42 -10.29
CA ARG A 340 -4.00 28.86 -10.94
C ARG A 340 -4.80 29.60 -9.89
N PHE A 341 -4.97 30.89 -10.14
CA PHE A 341 -5.75 31.83 -9.35
C PHE A 341 -7.16 31.28 -9.05
N GLY A 342 -7.50 31.23 -7.77
CA GLY A 342 -8.83 30.87 -7.26
C GLY A 342 -8.74 30.40 -5.81
N GLU A 343 -9.10 31.28 -4.87
CA GLU A 343 -9.34 31.05 -3.43
C GLU A 343 -8.56 29.92 -2.75
N GLN A 344 -7.50 30.29 -2.01
CA GLN A 344 -6.87 29.41 -1.03
C GLN A 344 -7.87 29.05 0.08
N GLN A 345 -8.66 28.00 -0.12
CA GLN A 345 -9.15 27.23 1.01
C GLN A 345 -7.94 26.52 1.61
N GLU A 346 -7.54 26.88 2.83
CA GLU A 346 -6.65 26.06 3.63
C GLU A 346 -7.32 24.67 3.75
N GLU A 347 -6.84 23.74 2.92
CA GLU A 347 -7.26 22.35 3.01
C GLU A 347 -6.51 21.73 4.20
N ASP A 348 -7.20 21.61 5.34
CA ASP A 348 -6.69 20.94 6.53
C ASP A 348 -6.26 19.50 6.20
N GLU A 349 -4.96 19.31 6.00
CA GLU A 349 -4.32 18.01 5.82
C GLU A 349 -3.83 17.46 7.15
N ALA A 350 -4.06 16.17 7.39
CA ALA A 350 -3.52 15.44 8.54
C ALA A 350 -2.53 14.38 8.09
N THR A 351 -1.52 14.12 8.92
CA THR A 351 -0.50 13.10 8.74
C THR A 351 -0.62 12.05 9.83
N LEU A 352 -0.82 10.80 9.43
CA LEU A 352 -0.75 9.62 10.29
C LEU A 352 0.71 9.13 10.32
N ARG A 353 1.23 8.87 11.53
CA ARG A 353 2.58 8.34 11.75
C ARG A 353 2.54 6.97 12.39
N ALA A 354 3.34 6.04 11.90
CA ALA A 354 3.45 4.70 12.48
C ALA A 354 4.88 4.20 12.50
N PRO A 355 5.32 3.52 13.57
CA PRO A 355 6.57 2.78 13.52
C PRO A 355 6.42 1.58 12.56
N LYS A 356 7.48 1.26 11.82
CA LYS A 356 7.56 0.04 11.01
C LYS A 356 8.53 -0.96 11.65
N PRO A 357 8.06 -1.92 12.47
CA PRO A 357 8.95 -2.84 13.18
C PRO A 357 9.86 -3.64 12.26
N ARG A 358 9.35 -4.09 11.12
CA ARG A 358 10.11 -4.85 10.11
C ARG A 358 11.23 -4.04 9.42
N ALA A 359 11.28 -2.72 9.62
CA ALA A 359 12.33 -1.85 9.08
C ALA A 359 13.12 -1.14 10.19
N GLY A 360 13.20 -1.74 11.39
CA GLY A 360 13.92 -1.18 12.53
C GLY A 360 13.22 0.05 13.13
N ASN A 361 11.90 0.01 13.25
CA ASN A 361 11.06 1.10 13.78
C ASN A 361 11.15 2.44 13.03
N LYS A 362 11.59 2.44 11.77
CA LYS A 362 11.48 3.63 10.90
C LYS A 362 10.04 4.11 10.81
N THR A 363 9.83 5.41 10.97
CA THR A 363 8.50 6.04 10.88
C THR A 363 8.00 6.03 9.44
N GLN A 364 6.79 5.51 9.24
CA GLN A 364 6.02 5.67 8.01
C GLN A 364 5.02 6.81 8.17
N PHE A 365 4.77 7.50 7.06
CA PHE A 365 3.82 8.61 6.97
C PHE A 365 2.70 8.23 6.01
N CYS A 366 1.49 8.64 6.35
CA CYS A 366 0.33 8.59 5.46
C CYS A 366 -0.41 9.92 5.60
N THR A 367 -0.55 10.65 4.51
CA THR A 367 -1.22 11.95 4.48
C THR A 367 -2.65 11.78 3.97
N GLY A 368 -3.55 12.60 4.48
CA GLY A 368 -4.94 12.60 4.06
C GLY A 368 -5.65 13.87 4.50
N LEU A 369 -6.58 14.32 3.68
CA LEU A 369 -7.42 15.48 3.99
C LEU A 369 -8.36 15.15 5.15
N VAL A 370 -8.47 16.06 6.12
CA VAL A 370 -9.34 15.92 7.31
C VAL A 370 -10.81 15.93 6.91
N LYS A 371 -11.18 16.72 5.88
CA LYS A 371 -12.55 16.78 5.34
C LYS A 371 -13.00 15.46 4.72
N HIS A 372 -12.06 14.63 4.25
CA HIS A 372 -12.39 13.36 3.62
C HIS A 372 -12.59 12.27 4.66
N THR A 373 -13.84 11.88 4.88
CA THR A 373 -14.26 10.93 5.93
C THR A 373 -13.74 9.50 5.74
N ALA A 374 -13.21 9.19 4.55
CA ALA A 374 -12.55 7.93 4.21
C ALA A 374 -11.01 8.01 4.27
N SER A 375 -10.42 9.15 4.65
CA SER A 375 -8.97 9.28 4.79
C SER A 375 -8.48 8.50 6.03
N PRO A 376 -7.33 7.80 5.96
CA PRO A 376 -6.81 7.05 7.10
C PRO A 376 -6.63 7.89 8.38
N PRO A 377 -6.07 9.14 8.33
CA PRO A 377 -5.97 9.98 9.51
C PRO A 377 -7.33 10.29 10.14
N PHE A 378 -8.35 10.59 9.33
CA PHE A 378 -9.70 10.85 9.82
C PHE A 378 -10.31 9.62 10.49
N ILE A 379 -10.20 8.44 9.85
CA ILE A 379 -10.75 7.19 10.39
C ILE A 379 -10.13 6.90 11.75
N VAL A 380 -8.80 6.98 11.86
CA VAL A 380 -8.07 6.72 13.12
C VAL A 380 -8.48 7.75 14.19
N ALA A 381 -8.53 9.04 13.86
CA ALA A 381 -8.93 10.07 14.82
C ALA A 381 -10.38 9.89 15.32
N ALA A 382 -11.32 9.62 14.41
CA ALA A 382 -12.71 9.35 14.76
C ALA A 382 -12.85 8.10 15.64
N TYR A 383 -12.09 7.04 15.32
CA TYR A 383 -12.09 5.80 16.08
C TYR A 383 -11.50 6.01 17.50
N LEU A 384 -10.38 6.72 17.62
CA LEU A 384 -9.74 7.07 18.90
C LEU A 384 -10.70 7.85 19.81
N LYS A 385 -11.43 8.82 19.27
CA LYS A 385 -12.46 9.55 20.01
C LYS A 385 -13.53 8.62 20.56
N ARG A 386 -13.96 7.62 19.76
CA ARG A 386 -15.00 6.66 20.16
C ARG A 386 -14.52 5.69 21.26
N VAL A 387 -13.25 5.27 21.23
CA VAL A 387 -12.70 4.30 22.20
C VAL A 387 -12.07 4.94 23.45
N ALA A 388 -12.04 6.27 23.56
CA ALA A 388 -11.41 6.97 24.68
C ALA A 388 -11.84 6.44 26.08
N PRO A 389 -13.13 6.18 26.35
CA PRO A 389 -13.53 5.65 27.66
C PRO A 389 -13.02 4.22 27.93
N LEU A 390 -12.93 3.38 26.89
CA LEU A 390 -12.37 2.02 27.01
C LEU A 390 -10.87 2.06 27.29
N ARG A 391 -10.18 3.04 26.70
CA ARG A 391 -8.74 3.22 26.90
C ARG A 391 -8.41 3.64 28.33
N GLU A 392 -9.18 4.57 28.91
CA GLU A 392 -8.99 4.95 30.31
C GLU A 392 -9.25 3.77 31.26
N LEU A 393 -10.26 2.94 30.97
CA LEU A 393 -10.51 1.72 31.74
C LEU A 393 -9.34 0.71 31.63
N LEU A 394 -8.76 0.53 30.44
CA LEU A 394 -7.57 -0.33 30.26
C LEU A 394 -6.35 0.21 31.01
N LYS A 395 -6.13 1.53 31.02
CA LYS A 395 -5.04 2.15 31.79
C LYS A 395 -5.19 1.93 33.29
N GLN A 396 -6.40 2.02 33.81
CA GLN A 396 -6.70 1.70 35.21
C GLN A 396 -6.38 0.24 35.52
N GLN A 397 -6.89 -0.70 34.70
CA GLN A 397 -6.62 -2.13 34.85
C GLN A 397 -5.12 -2.47 34.74
N TYR A 398 -4.39 -1.79 33.84
CA TYR A 398 -2.94 -1.94 33.71
C TYR A 398 -2.22 -1.49 34.99
N THR A 399 -2.58 -0.32 35.52
CA THR A 399 -1.96 0.23 36.74
C THR A 399 -2.21 -0.68 37.95
N GLU A 400 -3.41 -1.24 38.07
CA GLU A 400 -3.74 -2.24 39.11
C GLU A 400 -2.93 -3.53 38.94
N ALA A 401 -2.81 -4.04 37.71
CA ALA A 401 -2.06 -5.27 37.42
C ALA A 401 -0.55 -5.12 37.66
N VAL A 402 0.01 -3.94 37.42
CA VAL A 402 1.42 -3.61 37.74
C VAL A 402 1.64 -3.62 39.25
N LYS A 403 0.76 -2.98 40.04
CA LYS A 403 0.84 -3.01 41.51
C LYS A 403 0.76 -4.43 42.05
N GLU A 404 -0.17 -5.23 41.53
CA GLU A 404 -0.32 -6.64 41.91
C GLU A 404 0.94 -7.47 41.58
N LEU A 405 1.58 -7.21 40.44
CA LEU A 405 2.85 -7.86 40.07
C LEU A 405 3.98 -7.50 41.04
N GLU A 406 4.12 -6.23 41.41
CA GLU A 406 5.11 -5.75 42.38
C GLU A 406 4.88 -6.37 43.76
N ASP A 407 3.64 -6.42 44.23
CA ASP A 407 3.26 -7.06 45.49
C ASP A 407 3.59 -8.56 45.48
N MET A 408 3.32 -9.26 44.36
CA MET A 408 3.64 -10.70 44.23
C MET A 408 5.14 -10.98 44.24
N ARG A 409 5.96 -10.10 43.63
CA ARG A 409 7.43 -10.18 43.68
C ARG A 409 7.96 -10.02 45.09
N ASN A 410 7.37 -9.13 45.88
CA ASN A 410 7.76 -8.89 47.27
C ASN A 410 7.40 -10.06 48.21
N ARG A 411 6.38 -10.87 47.85
CA ARG A 411 5.85 -11.96 48.69
C ARG A 411 6.46 -13.35 48.46
N LEU A 412 7.55 -13.46 47.68
CA LEU A 412 8.18 -14.76 47.33
C LEU A 412 7.17 -15.77 46.74
N THR A 413 6.24 -15.27 45.92
CA THR A 413 5.23 -16.10 45.24
C THR A 413 5.89 -17.03 44.23
N ALA A 414 5.31 -18.21 43.98
CA ALA A 414 5.83 -19.17 43.00
C ALA A 414 6.03 -18.55 41.59
N ALA A 415 7.13 -18.91 40.92
CA ALA A 415 7.57 -18.29 39.66
C ALA A 415 6.53 -18.38 38.52
N ASN A 416 5.76 -19.46 38.46
CA ASN A 416 4.70 -19.67 37.47
C ASN A 416 3.52 -18.69 37.63
N ILE A 417 3.17 -18.31 38.85
CA ILE A 417 2.10 -17.33 39.13
C ILE A 417 2.58 -15.92 38.75
N ILE A 418 3.84 -15.61 39.06
CA ILE A 418 4.47 -14.34 38.66
C ILE A 418 4.53 -14.24 37.13
N GLU A 419 4.89 -15.31 36.44
CA GLU A 419 4.88 -15.36 34.96
C GLU A 419 3.47 -15.14 34.39
N ALA A 420 2.46 -15.83 34.93
CA ALA A 420 1.07 -15.65 34.48
C ALA A 420 0.57 -14.20 34.67
N GLN A 421 0.87 -13.59 35.82
CA GLN A 421 0.53 -12.20 36.09
C GLN A 421 1.33 -11.24 35.18
N TYR A 422 2.60 -11.52 34.93
CA TYR A 422 3.44 -10.75 34.00
C TYR A 422 2.85 -10.74 32.59
N LEU A 423 2.45 -11.91 32.07
CA LEU A 423 1.81 -12.03 30.76
C LEU A 423 0.48 -11.27 30.70
N LYS A 424 -0.31 -11.25 31.79
CA LYS A 424 -1.53 -10.45 31.90
C LYS A 424 -1.22 -8.95 31.83
N THR A 425 -0.24 -8.47 32.60
CA THR A 425 0.20 -7.06 32.59
C THR A 425 0.72 -6.63 31.22
N GLN A 426 1.49 -7.49 30.56
CA GLN A 426 1.97 -7.26 29.20
C GLN A 426 0.81 -7.19 28.18
N LYS A 427 -0.16 -8.09 28.28
CA LYS A 427 -1.34 -8.09 27.41
C LYS A 427 -2.15 -6.79 27.59
N LEU A 428 -2.34 -6.32 28.82
CA LEU A 428 -3.01 -5.05 29.10
C LEU A 428 -2.25 -3.86 28.50
N ARG A 429 -0.92 -3.84 28.61
CA ARG A 429 -0.07 -2.81 27.99
C ARG A 429 -0.23 -2.77 26.47
N GLN A 430 -0.26 -3.93 25.82
CA GLN A 430 -0.52 -4.00 24.37
C GLN A 430 -1.90 -3.45 24.02
N GLY A 431 -2.91 -3.69 24.86
CA GLY A 431 -4.24 -3.09 24.73
C GLY A 431 -4.21 -1.57 24.86
N CYS A 432 -3.50 -1.02 25.85
CA CYS A 432 -3.38 0.43 26.07
C CYS A 432 -2.80 1.17 24.86
N GLY A 433 -1.82 0.58 24.16
CA GLY A 433 -1.25 1.14 22.94
C GLY A 433 -2.10 0.91 21.68
N ASN A 434 -3.05 -0.02 21.67
CA ASN A 434 -3.78 -0.40 20.46
C ASN A 434 -4.87 0.63 20.09
N VAL A 435 -4.97 0.98 18.82
CA VAL A 435 -6.02 1.88 18.30
C VAL A 435 -7.39 1.16 18.21
N TRP A 436 -7.38 -0.11 17.80
CA TRP A 436 -8.55 -0.86 17.35
C TRP A 436 -9.24 -1.62 18.48
N LEU A 437 -9.59 -0.91 19.55
CA LEU A 437 -10.34 -1.44 20.68
C LEU A 437 -11.81 -1.64 20.33
N TYR A 438 -12.43 -2.68 20.87
CA TYR A 438 -13.87 -2.94 20.77
C TYR A 438 -14.38 -3.72 21.98
N VAL A 439 -15.71 -3.74 22.17
CA VAL A 439 -16.36 -4.56 23.20
C VAL A 439 -16.94 -5.81 22.58
N ASP A 440 -16.59 -6.97 23.13
CA ASP A 440 -17.09 -8.25 22.63
C ASP A 440 -18.52 -8.57 23.10
N LEU A 441 -19.03 -9.74 22.69
CA LEU A 441 -20.38 -10.19 23.07
C LEU A 441 -20.52 -10.44 24.57
N LYS A 442 -19.43 -10.75 25.28
CA LYS A 442 -19.42 -11.05 26.72
C LYS A 442 -19.33 -9.77 27.55
N GLY A 443 -18.74 -8.72 27.00
CA GLY A 443 -18.52 -7.44 27.66
C GLY A 443 -17.08 -7.16 27.99
N ASP A 444 -16.16 -7.93 27.43
CA ASP A 444 -14.74 -7.78 27.65
C ASP A 444 -14.16 -6.84 26.59
N ILE A 445 -13.21 -6.01 27.02
CA ILE A 445 -12.45 -5.14 26.12
C ILE A 445 -11.46 -6.01 25.36
N ASN A 446 -11.58 -6.00 24.05
CA ASN A 446 -10.68 -6.71 23.15
C ASN A 446 -10.17 -5.75 22.07
N TRP A 447 -9.17 -6.19 21.32
CA TRP A 447 -8.63 -5.45 20.19
C TRP A 447 -8.42 -6.36 19.00
N LEU A 448 -8.41 -5.76 17.81
CA LEU A 448 -8.21 -6.53 16.59
C LEU A 448 -6.82 -7.21 16.59
N ASP A 449 -6.84 -8.51 16.32
CA ASP A 449 -5.64 -9.26 15.97
C ASP A 449 -5.82 -9.89 14.58
N TRP A 450 -4.92 -9.52 13.67
CA TRP A 450 -5.02 -9.87 12.26
C TRP A 450 -4.89 -11.37 11.99
N ARG A 451 -4.32 -12.12 12.94
CA ARG A 451 -4.20 -13.58 12.87
C ARG A 451 -5.53 -14.29 13.07
N GLU A 452 -6.48 -13.62 13.71
CA GLU A 452 -7.79 -14.18 14.05
C GLU A 452 -8.90 -13.47 13.27
N TRP A 453 -8.79 -13.26 11.96
CA TRP A 453 -9.89 -12.61 11.22
C TRP A 453 -11.16 -13.48 11.12
N LYS A 454 -11.06 -14.80 11.29
CA LYS A 454 -12.19 -15.73 11.17
C LYS A 454 -13.04 -15.73 12.43
N ARG A 455 -13.92 -14.73 12.57
CA ARG A 455 -14.77 -14.49 13.76
C ARG A 455 -16.26 -14.59 13.49
N TYR A 456 -16.67 -14.52 12.23
CA TYR A 456 -18.08 -14.45 11.86
C TYR A 456 -18.62 -15.82 11.45
N LYS A 457 -19.87 -16.13 11.79
CA LYS A 457 -20.53 -17.35 11.31
C LYS A 457 -21.24 -17.06 10.00
N GLN A 458 -21.01 -17.88 8.97
CA GLN A 458 -21.77 -17.83 7.74
C GLN A 458 -22.99 -18.77 7.84
N SER A 459 -24.14 -18.33 7.33
CA SER A 459 -25.35 -19.15 7.32
C SER A 459 -25.10 -20.45 6.53
N GLY A 460 -25.26 -21.60 7.18
CA GLY A 460 -25.09 -22.93 6.58
C GLY A 460 -23.70 -23.57 6.72
N ASP A 461 -22.65 -22.83 7.13
CA ASP A 461 -21.30 -23.39 7.29
C ASP A 461 -20.89 -23.45 8.78
N LYS A 462 -20.20 -24.52 9.17
CA LYS A 462 -19.67 -24.71 10.55
C LYS A 462 -18.37 -23.93 10.77
N ARG A 463 -17.77 -23.38 9.71
CA ARG A 463 -16.50 -22.64 9.78
C ARG A 463 -16.72 -21.15 9.98
N ASN A 464 -15.87 -20.54 10.81
CA ASN A 464 -15.85 -19.08 10.94
C ASN A 464 -15.20 -18.46 9.69
N VAL A 465 -15.76 -17.34 9.24
CA VAL A 465 -15.31 -16.54 8.09
C VAL A 465 -14.85 -15.16 8.53
N SER A 466 -14.08 -14.49 7.69
CA SER A 466 -13.61 -13.12 7.92
C SER A 466 -14.63 -12.07 7.47
N TYR A 467 -14.44 -10.82 7.93
CA TYR A 467 -15.23 -9.69 7.45
C TYR A 467 -15.09 -9.51 5.92
N LEU A 468 -13.90 -9.71 5.36
CA LEU A 468 -13.71 -9.65 3.91
C LEU A 468 -14.46 -10.76 3.18
N ASP A 469 -14.52 -11.97 3.73
CA ASP A 469 -15.32 -13.06 3.14
C ASP A 469 -16.80 -12.69 3.11
N LEU A 470 -17.34 -12.10 4.19
CA LEU A 470 -18.72 -11.60 4.22
C LEU A 470 -18.96 -10.50 3.16
N LEU A 471 -18.03 -9.56 3.06
CA LEU A 471 -18.08 -8.46 2.10
C LEU A 471 -18.04 -8.99 0.66
N LEU A 472 -17.12 -9.90 0.34
CA LEU A 472 -16.96 -10.51 -0.97
C LEU A 472 -18.17 -11.37 -1.32
N ASN A 473 -18.74 -12.13 -0.38
CA ASN A 473 -19.96 -12.90 -0.60
C ASN A 473 -21.14 -11.99 -0.94
N ARG A 474 -21.31 -10.89 -0.21
CA ARG A 474 -22.34 -9.87 -0.50
C ARG A 474 -22.16 -9.28 -1.90
N LEU A 475 -20.93 -8.90 -2.25
CA LEU A 475 -20.62 -8.33 -3.57
C LEU A 475 -20.81 -9.33 -4.70
N ASN A 476 -20.40 -10.59 -4.49
CA ASN A 476 -20.51 -11.64 -5.49
C ASN A 476 -21.97 -12.05 -5.73
N ALA A 477 -22.83 -12.01 -4.71
CA ALA A 477 -24.27 -12.19 -4.88
C ALA A 477 -24.86 -11.10 -5.79
N THR A 478 -24.59 -9.82 -5.50
CA THR A 478 -25.02 -8.70 -6.34
C THR A 478 -24.41 -8.75 -7.75
N ARG A 479 -23.18 -9.25 -7.90
CA ARG A 479 -22.54 -9.41 -9.23
C ARG A 479 -23.17 -10.54 -10.03
N ALA A 480 -23.55 -11.65 -9.39
CA ALA A 480 -24.24 -12.76 -10.03
C ALA A 480 -25.60 -12.33 -10.57
N GLU A 481 -26.35 -11.52 -9.82
CA GLU A 481 -27.62 -10.91 -10.27
C GLU A 481 -27.44 -10.07 -11.55
N HIS A 482 -26.29 -9.42 -11.71
CA HIS A 482 -25.95 -8.62 -12.88
C HIS A 482 -25.16 -9.40 -13.97
N GLY A 483 -25.05 -10.74 -13.87
CA GLY A 483 -24.32 -11.57 -14.84
C GLY A 483 -22.81 -11.31 -14.92
N LYS A 484 -22.21 -10.73 -13.87
CA LYS A 484 -20.77 -10.40 -13.81
C LYS A 484 -19.98 -11.52 -13.13
N ASN A 485 -18.73 -11.72 -13.58
CA ASN A 485 -17.80 -12.66 -12.96
C ASN A 485 -17.56 -12.34 -11.47
N PRO A 486 -17.44 -13.34 -10.59
CA PRO A 486 -17.16 -13.12 -9.18
C PRO A 486 -15.79 -12.47 -8.96
N ILE A 487 -15.67 -11.71 -7.88
CA ILE A 487 -14.42 -11.20 -7.34
C ILE A 487 -13.71 -12.38 -6.66
N ALA A 488 -12.43 -12.59 -7.02
CA ALA A 488 -11.59 -13.61 -6.41
C ALA A 488 -11.36 -13.35 -4.90
N ALA A 489 -10.88 -14.35 -4.17
CA ALA A 489 -10.55 -14.18 -2.76
C ALA A 489 -9.47 -13.11 -2.57
N VAL A 490 -9.73 -12.15 -1.68
CA VAL A 490 -8.82 -11.04 -1.38
C VAL A 490 -8.40 -11.12 0.08
N THR A 491 -7.12 -11.01 0.34
CA THR A 491 -6.56 -10.84 1.68
C THR A 491 -6.26 -9.37 1.96
N PRO A 492 -6.26 -8.92 3.22
CA PRO A 492 -5.85 -7.56 3.58
C PRO A 492 -4.40 -7.22 3.18
N SER A 493 -3.53 -8.20 2.93
CA SER A 493 -2.21 -7.93 2.35
C SER A 493 -2.29 -7.43 0.90
N ASP A 494 -3.30 -7.84 0.14
CA ASP A 494 -3.49 -7.43 -1.25
C ASP A 494 -3.93 -5.96 -1.37
N PHE A 495 -4.44 -5.35 -0.30
CA PHE A 495 -4.81 -3.93 -0.28
C PHE A 495 -3.63 -3.00 -0.54
N ARG A 496 -2.45 -3.39 -0.06
CA ARG A 496 -1.22 -2.64 -0.33
C ARG A 496 -0.89 -2.67 -1.82
N ASP A 497 -1.06 -3.81 -2.47
CA ASP A 497 -0.78 -3.99 -3.89
C ASP A 497 -1.82 -3.23 -4.75
N ILE A 498 -3.11 -3.28 -4.37
CA ILE A 498 -4.19 -2.49 -5.00
C ILE A 498 -3.89 -0.98 -4.89
N TYR A 499 -3.46 -0.52 -3.72
CA TYR A 499 -3.11 0.87 -3.50
C TYR A 499 -1.88 1.29 -4.33
N ALA A 500 -0.84 0.45 -4.36
CA ALA A 500 0.37 0.69 -5.15
C ALA A 500 0.03 0.83 -6.64
N ARG A 501 -0.82 -0.05 -7.18
CA ARG A 501 -1.28 0.01 -8.57
C ARG A 501 -2.07 1.28 -8.86
N TRP A 502 -2.93 1.70 -7.92
CA TRP A 502 -3.66 2.96 -8.05
C TRP A 502 -2.70 4.16 -8.09
N VAL A 503 -1.73 4.26 -7.17
CA VAL A 503 -0.72 5.35 -7.16
C VAL A 503 0.09 5.35 -8.45
N TYR A 504 0.54 4.18 -8.89
CA TYR A 504 1.31 4.04 -10.14
C TYR A 504 0.52 4.59 -11.33
N LYS A 505 -0.76 4.20 -11.48
CA LYS A 505 -1.62 4.70 -12.58
C LYS A 505 -1.93 6.19 -12.47
N GLN A 506 -2.25 6.70 -11.27
CA GLN A 506 -2.57 8.11 -11.08
C GLN A 506 -1.38 9.04 -11.31
N SER A 507 -0.17 8.57 -11.00
CA SER A 507 1.07 9.32 -11.21
C SER A 507 1.65 9.19 -12.62
N GLY A 508 0.94 8.56 -13.55
CA GLY A 508 1.42 8.33 -14.92
C GLY A 508 2.59 7.35 -15.01
N GLY A 509 2.72 6.43 -14.06
CA GLY A 509 3.79 5.42 -14.02
C GLY A 509 5.03 5.83 -13.20
N ASN A 510 4.92 6.81 -12.31
CA ASN A 510 6.05 7.31 -11.54
C ASN A 510 6.43 6.36 -10.38
N ILE A 511 7.58 5.70 -10.50
CA ILE A 511 8.11 4.77 -9.49
C ILE A 511 8.43 5.50 -8.17
N LEU A 512 8.88 6.76 -8.21
CA LEU A 512 9.18 7.54 -7.00
C LEU A 512 7.91 7.88 -6.23
N ALA A 513 6.80 8.14 -6.91
CA ALA A 513 5.50 8.34 -6.27
C ALA A 513 5.07 7.08 -5.50
N VAL A 514 5.24 5.90 -6.11
CA VAL A 514 4.97 4.61 -5.44
C VAL A 514 5.93 4.38 -4.27
N MET A 515 7.22 4.67 -4.44
CA MET A 515 8.23 4.53 -3.38
C MET A 515 7.87 5.37 -2.15
N LEU A 516 7.47 6.63 -2.37
CA LEU A 516 7.04 7.55 -1.31
C LEU A 516 5.77 7.03 -0.63
N ALA A 517 4.74 6.68 -1.41
CA ALA A 517 3.46 6.23 -0.91
C ALA A 517 3.55 4.91 -0.12
N LEU A 518 4.43 4.00 -0.52
CA LEU A 518 4.66 2.72 0.16
C LEU A 518 5.69 2.80 1.30
N GLY A 519 6.42 3.91 1.42
CA GLY A 519 7.50 4.12 2.38
C GLY A 519 8.62 3.09 2.22
N HIS A 520 9.07 2.89 0.98
CA HIS A 520 10.25 2.09 0.66
C HIS A 520 11.52 2.94 0.79
N SER A 521 12.62 2.37 1.30
CA SER A 521 13.86 3.11 1.53
C SER A 521 14.75 3.19 0.29
N THR A 522 14.54 2.34 -0.71
CA THR A 522 15.37 2.28 -1.92
C THR A 522 14.50 2.12 -3.16
N ILE A 523 14.93 2.70 -4.27
CA ILE A 523 14.26 2.54 -5.57
C ILE A 523 14.27 1.07 -5.99
N ALA A 524 15.38 0.35 -5.79
CA ALA A 524 15.50 -1.08 -6.09
C ALA A 524 14.41 -1.93 -5.41
N SER A 525 14.12 -1.66 -4.13
CA SER A 525 13.03 -2.36 -3.44
C SER A 525 11.65 -2.08 -4.03
N THR A 526 11.44 -0.89 -4.60
CA THR A 526 10.19 -0.54 -5.28
C THR A 526 10.11 -1.17 -6.66
N ILE A 527 11.20 -1.17 -7.43
CA ILE A 527 11.27 -1.84 -8.74
C ILE A 527 10.95 -3.33 -8.58
N ASN A 528 11.68 -4.04 -7.71
CA ASN A 528 11.43 -5.47 -7.47
C ASN A 528 9.99 -5.71 -7.00
N TYR A 529 9.42 -4.80 -6.22
CA TYR A 529 8.03 -4.93 -5.78
C TYR A 529 7.03 -4.74 -6.93
N LEU A 530 7.23 -3.73 -7.77
CA LEU A 530 6.39 -3.49 -8.95
C LEU A 530 6.49 -4.65 -9.95
N GLU A 531 7.70 -5.13 -10.22
CA GLU A 531 7.96 -6.28 -11.12
C GLU A 531 7.23 -7.54 -10.66
N ASN A 532 7.35 -7.88 -9.37
CA ASN A 532 6.75 -9.09 -8.83
C ASN A 532 5.22 -9.00 -8.70
N ASN A 533 4.67 -7.82 -8.37
CA ASN A 533 3.27 -7.71 -7.94
C ASN A 533 2.33 -7.00 -8.93
N ILE A 534 2.84 -6.06 -9.75
CA ILE A 534 2.02 -5.22 -10.65
C ILE A 534 2.31 -5.56 -12.11
N PHE A 535 3.59 -5.56 -12.48
CA PHE A 535 4.01 -5.73 -13.87
C PHE A 535 3.91 -7.16 -14.37
N SER A 536 4.13 -8.20 -13.56
CA SER A 536 3.99 -9.59 -14.04
C SER A 536 2.60 -9.82 -14.66
N ALA A 537 1.53 -9.46 -13.95
CA ALA A 537 0.16 -9.64 -14.45
C ALA A 537 -0.23 -8.65 -15.58
N GLU A 538 0.16 -7.36 -15.47
CA GLU A 538 -0.20 -6.36 -16.49
C GLU A 538 0.65 -6.48 -17.76
N ASN A 539 1.94 -6.80 -17.65
CA ASN A 539 2.83 -7.04 -18.78
C ASN A 539 2.49 -8.35 -19.47
N ASP A 540 2.14 -9.41 -18.75
CA ASP A 540 1.70 -10.66 -19.40
C ASP A 540 0.42 -10.40 -20.22
N ALA A 541 -0.53 -9.63 -19.68
CA ALA A 541 -1.74 -9.26 -20.41
C ALA A 541 -1.44 -8.31 -21.59
N HIS A 542 -0.56 -7.32 -21.42
CA HIS A 542 -0.14 -6.40 -22.48
C HIS A 542 0.66 -7.11 -23.57
N ALA A 543 1.56 -8.00 -23.21
CA ALA A 543 2.35 -8.82 -24.12
C ALA A 543 1.44 -9.81 -24.86
N LEU A 544 0.53 -10.48 -24.16
CA LEU A 544 -0.46 -11.35 -24.80
C LEU A 544 -1.32 -10.56 -25.78
N ARG A 545 -1.77 -9.36 -25.42
CA ARG A 545 -2.57 -8.49 -26.29
C ARG A 545 -1.78 -8.00 -27.50
N PHE A 546 -0.54 -7.57 -27.31
CA PHE A 546 0.37 -7.21 -28.40
C PHE A 546 0.61 -8.39 -29.33
N MET A 547 0.96 -9.57 -28.78
CA MET A 547 1.20 -10.79 -29.56
C MET A 547 -0.05 -11.24 -30.30
N THR A 548 -1.22 -11.16 -29.67
CA THR A 548 -2.51 -11.50 -30.30
C THR A 548 -2.80 -10.59 -31.50
N HIS A 549 -2.66 -9.28 -31.33
CA HIS A 549 -2.91 -8.32 -32.43
C HIS A 549 -1.82 -8.38 -33.51
N LEU A 550 -0.56 -8.59 -33.15
CA LEU A 550 0.55 -8.77 -34.10
C LEU A 550 0.35 -10.04 -34.94
N ILE A 551 0.02 -11.17 -34.32
CA ILE A 551 -0.27 -12.43 -35.03
C ILE A 551 -1.52 -12.26 -35.90
N GLY A 552 -2.55 -11.54 -35.43
CA GLY A 552 -3.72 -11.19 -36.24
C GLY A 552 -3.36 -10.44 -37.51
N GLN A 553 -2.59 -9.36 -37.39
CA GLN A 553 -2.11 -8.56 -38.53
C GLN A 553 -1.19 -9.35 -39.47
N LEU A 554 -0.33 -10.22 -38.92
CA LEU A 554 0.51 -11.13 -39.72
C LEU A 554 -0.32 -12.11 -40.55
N ARG A 555 -1.43 -12.63 -40.00
CA ARG A 555 -2.36 -13.51 -40.75
C ARG A 555 -3.04 -12.78 -41.90
N GLU A 556 -3.31 -11.49 -41.74
CA GLU A 556 -3.85 -10.61 -42.77
C GLU A 556 -2.79 -10.15 -43.80
N GLY A 557 -1.52 -10.52 -43.60
CA GLY A 557 -0.42 -10.26 -44.53
C GLY A 557 0.13 -8.84 -44.48
N ARG A 558 -0.21 -8.04 -43.46
CA ARG A 558 0.28 -6.65 -43.34
C ARG A 558 0.40 -6.22 -41.88
N ILE A 559 1.59 -5.73 -41.49
CA ILE A 559 1.82 -5.15 -40.16
C ILE A 559 1.69 -3.63 -40.26
N ASP A 560 0.74 -3.08 -39.53
CA ASP A 560 0.52 -1.64 -39.40
C ASP A 560 0.79 -1.21 -37.96
N LEU A 561 1.96 -0.60 -37.75
CA LEU A 561 2.42 -0.18 -36.43
C LEU A 561 1.50 0.86 -35.78
N THR A 562 0.82 1.70 -36.57
CA THR A 562 -0.13 2.70 -36.05
C THR A 562 -1.38 2.02 -35.49
N ILE A 563 -1.94 1.08 -36.26
CA ILE A 563 -3.10 0.28 -35.85
C ILE A 563 -2.73 -0.60 -34.65
N LEU A 564 -1.55 -1.23 -34.67
CA LEU A 564 -1.07 -2.09 -33.59
C LEU A 564 -0.89 -1.30 -32.29
N ALA A 565 -0.29 -0.10 -32.34
CA ALA A 565 -0.15 0.77 -31.18
C ALA A 565 -1.52 1.19 -30.61
N GLN A 566 -2.48 1.53 -31.47
CA GLN A 566 -3.85 1.87 -31.06
C GLN A 566 -4.55 0.67 -30.40
N LEU A 567 -4.48 -0.51 -31.02
CA LEU A 567 -5.09 -1.74 -30.52
C LEU A 567 -4.55 -2.13 -29.14
N VAL A 568 -3.25 -1.96 -28.92
CA VAL A 568 -2.60 -2.31 -27.64
C VAL A 568 -2.87 -1.26 -26.56
N ARG A 569 -2.78 0.04 -26.87
CA ARG A 569 -2.90 1.13 -25.89
C ARG A 569 -4.33 1.52 -25.57
N HIS A 570 -5.21 1.56 -26.56
CA HIS A 570 -6.49 2.27 -26.48
C HIS A 570 -7.72 1.40 -26.76
N GLY A 571 -7.58 0.23 -27.38
CA GLY A 571 -8.74 -0.62 -27.68
C GLY A 571 -8.99 -0.82 -29.16
N VAL A 572 -10.14 -1.43 -29.43
CA VAL A 572 -10.62 -1.72 -30.79
C VAL A 572 -10.73 -0.43 -31.60
N LEU A 573 -10.31 -0.47 -32.87
CA LEU A 573 -10.55 0.66 -33.78
C LEU A 573 -12.05 0.81 -34.04
N THR A 574 -12.56 2.04 -33.98
CA THR A 574 -13.88 2.33 -34.55
C THR A 574 -13.76 2.44 -36.08
N PRO A 575 -14.85 2.16 -36.82
CA PRO A 575 -14.86 2.32 -38.28
C PRO A 575 -14.51 3.75 -38.72
N GLU A 576 -14.89 4.75 -37.92
CA GLU A 576 -14.56 6.16 -38.14
C GLU A 576 -13.04 6.42 -38.03
N MET A 577 -12.37 5.85 -37.02
CA MET A 577 -10.92 5.98 -36.87
C MET A 577 -10.16 5.32 -38.02
N GLU A 578 -10.65 4.19 -38.52
CA GLU A 578 -10.05 3.49 -39.65
C GLU A 578 -10.22 4.28 -40.96
N ALA A 579 -11.42 4.83 -41.19
CA ALA A 579 -11.70 5.70 -42.33
C ALA A 579 -10.81 6.95 -42.32
N ARG A 580 -10.69 7.62 -41.16
CA ARG A 580 -9.85 8.81 -41.01
C ARG A 580 -8.36 8.52 -41.23
N LEU A 581 -7.88 7.36 -40.78
CA LEU A 581 -6.50 6.94 -41.00
C LEU A 581 -6.22 6.67 -42.50
N LYS A 582 -7.17 6.04 -43.21
CA LYS A 582 -7.08 5.83 -44.66
C LYS A 582 -7.09 7.17 -45.40
N GLU A 583 -8.01 8.07 -45.05
CA GLU A 583 -8.12 9.42 -45.61
C GLU A 583 -6.80 10.19 -45.47
N TYR A 584 -6.25 10.26 -44.25
CA TYR A 584 -4.98 10.97 -43.98
C TYR A 584 -3.78 10.41 -44.72
N ARG A 585 -3.74 9.09 -44.96
CA ARG A 585 -2.67 8.45 -45.75
C ARG A 585 -2.76 8.74 -47.25
N THR A 586 -3.96 9.11 -47.74
CA THR A 586 -4.19 9.43 -49.16
C THR A 586 -4.12 10.92 -49.48
N LEU A 587 -3.96 11.79 -48.48
CA LEU A 587 -3.88 13.23 -48.71
C LEU A 587 -2.67 13.61 -49.57
N MET A 588 -2.89 14.49 -50.54
CA MET A 588 -1.80 15.09 -51.29
C MET A 588 -0.99 16.00 -50.37
N LYS A 589 0.33 15.91 -50.45
CA LYS A 589 1.25 16.70 -49.61
C LYS A 589 1.67 17.98 -50.34
N SER A 590 1.68 19.09 -49.62
CA SER A 590 2.22 20.37 -50.08
C SER A 590 3.75 20.38 -50.06
N ARG A 591 4.36 21.46 -50.57
CA ARG A 591 5.82 21.68 -50.52
C ARG A 591 6.40 21.55 -49.11
N ILE A 592 5.66 21.99 -48.10
CA ILE A 592 6.10 21.93 -46.70
C ILE A 592 5.75 20.61 -46.00
N GLY A 593 5.30 19.61 -46.77
CA GLY A 593 4.95 18.29 -46.26
C GLY A 593 3.62 18.22 -45.50
N ALA A 594 2.80 19.27 -45.52
CA ALA A 594 1.45 19.27 -44.94
C ALA A 594 0.47 18.54 -45.87
N GLY A 595 -0.37 17.65 -45.33
CA GLY A 595 -1.46 17.03 -46.08
C GLY A 595 -2.57 18.04 -46.36
N CYS A 596 -3.17 18.01 -47.55
CA CYS A 596 -4.26 18.90 -47.93
C CYS A 596 -5.56 18.12 -48.18
N SER A 597 -6.65 18.48 -47.48
CA SER A 597 -7.96 17.86 -47.65
C SER A 597 -8.66 18.27 -48.95
N ASP A 598 -8.49 19.51 -49.41
CA ASP A 598 -8.97 19.97 -50.72
C ASP A 598 -7.92 20.86 -51.41
N PRO A 599 -7.04 20.27 -52.24
CA PRO A 599 -6.01 21.03 -52.94
C PRO A 599 -6.54 21.81 -54.14
N ARG A 600 -7.80 21.61 -54.57
CA ARG A 600 -8.39 22.29 -55.74
C ARG A 600 -9.25 23.50 -55.39
N HIS A 601 -9.62 23.64 -54.12
CA HIS A 601 -10.33 24.80 -53.58
C HIS A 601 -9.65 25.31 -52.30
N PRO A 602 -8.44 25.91 -52.39
CA PRO A 602 -7.81 26.59 -51.27
C PRO A 602 -8.65 27.81 -50.83
N PRO A 603 -8.61 28.18 -49.54
CA PRO A 603 -9.27 29.39 -49.05
C PRO A 603 -8.74 30.65 -49.74
N GLU A 604 -9.62 31.63 -49.98
CA GLU A 604 -9.29 32.86 -50.69
C GLU A 604 -8.17 33.66 -50.02
N HIS A 605 -8.11 33.69 -48.67
CA HIS A 605 -7.03 34.37 -47.94
C HIS A 605 -5.66 33.69 -48.10
N VAL A 606 -5.63 32.40 -48.44
CA VAL A 606 -4.40 31.59 -48.65
C VAL A 606 -3.94 31.69 -50.11
N ALA A 607 -4.88 31.71 -51.05
CA ALA A 607 -4.62 31.78 -52.49
C ALA A 607 -5.66 32.71 -53.19
N PRO A 608 -5.50 34.04 -53.11
CA PRO A 608 -6.54 35.00 -53.52
C PRO A 608 -6.83 35.00 -55.03
N ASN A 609 -5.86 34.59 -55.86
CA ASN A 609 -6.00 34.52 -57.31
C ASN A 609 -6.10 33.06 -57.80
N HIS A 610 -6.66 32.16 -56.98
CA HIS A 610 -6.75 30.74 -57.34
C HIS A 610 -7.79 30.50 -58.42
N ILE A 611 -7.43 29.71 -59.44
CA ILE A 611 -8.35 29.28 -60.49
C ILE A 611 -9.03 27.98 -60.03
N PRO A 612 -10.36 27.96 -59.84
CA PRO A 612 -11.08 26.77 -59.40
C PRO A 612 -10.75 25.53 -60.25
N GLY A 613 -10.50 24.40 -59.59
CA GLY A 613 -10.17 23.12 -60.25
C GLY A 613 -8.67 22.89 -60.52
N ARG A 614 -7.82 23.93 -60.46
CA ARG A 614 -6.35 23.75 -60.46
C ARG A 614 -5.84 23.42 -59.07
N LEU A 615 -4.65 22.82 -58.97
CA LEU A 615 -4.00 22.60 -57.67
C LEU A 615 -3.49 23.93 -57.09
N CYS A 616 -3.58 24.07 -55.77
CA CYS A 616 -3.05 25.21 -55.04
C CYS A 616 -1.55 25.37 -55.29
N GLY A 617 -1.17 26.40 -56.07
CA GLY A 617 0.23 26.67 -56.41
C GLY A 617 1.01 27.41 -55.33
N THR A 618 0.33 28.15 -54.46
CA THR A 618 0.99 29.00 -53.45
C THR A 618 1.62 28.21 -52.32
N ASN A 619 1.07 27.03 -51.97
CA ASN A 619 1.56 26.14 -50.91
C ASN A 619 1.78 26.82 -49.53
N ARG A 620 1.08 27.93 -49.26
CA ARG A 620 1.18 28.71 -48.00
C ARG A 620 0.31 28.10 -46.91
N CYS A 621 0.51 26.80 -46.62
CA CYS A 621 -0.33 26.04 -45.69
C CYS A 621 -0.28 26.55 -44.24
N LEU A 622 0.79 27.27 -43.86
CA LEU A 622 0.97 27.89 -42.54
C LEU A 622 0.20 29.21 -42.37
N LYS A 623 -0.44 29.73 -43.43
CA LYS A 623 -1.24 30.95 -43.39
C LYS A 623 -2.70 30.66 -43.03
N ASP A 624 -2.94 30.09 -41.84
CA ASP A 624 -4.28 29.74 -41.33
C ASP A 624 -5.16 28.97 -42.34
N CYS A 625 -4.58 27.97 -43.00
CA CYS A 625 -5.30 27.15 -43.97
C CYS A 625 -6.05 26.02 -43.28
N HIS A 626 -7.39 26.08 -43.21
CA HIS A 626 -8.20 25.02 -42.59
C HIS A 626 -8.12 23.66 -43.32
N ASN A 627 -7.72 23.67 -44.60
CA ASN A 627 -7.49 22.46 -45.39
C ASN A 627 -6.14 21.79 -45.09
N ALA A 628 -5.22 22.46 -44.40
CA ALA A 628 -3.92 21.90 -44.04
C ALA A 628 -4.01 20.96 -42.84
N LYS A 629 -3.37 19.79 -42.93
CA LYS A 629 -3.19 18.81 -41.85
C LYS A 629 -1.70 18.55 -41.68
N PHE A 630 -1.17 18.93 -40.52
CA PHE A 630 0.24 18.75 -40.19
C PHE A 630 0.45 17.36 -39.59
N LEU A 631 1.38 16.60 -40.17
CA LEU A 631 1.71 15.23 -39.78
C LEU A 631 3.14 15.19 -39.23
N PRO A 632 3.56 14.13 -38.52
CA PRO A 632 4.94 14.00 -38.04
C PRO A 632 5.99 14.20 -39.15
N GLU A 633 5.69 13.82 -40.39
CA GLU A 633 6.58 13.99 -41.54
C GLU A 633 6.65 15.44 -42.06
N SER A 634 5.77 16.34 -41.61
CA SER A 634 5.75 17.75 -41.97
C SER A 634 6.86 18.55 -41.27
N LEU A 635 7.51 18.01 -40.23
CA LEU A 635 8.54 18.69 -39.42
C LEU A 635 9.62 19.37 -40.27
N ASP A 636 10.24 18.62 -41.19
CA ASP A 636 11.36 19.13 -42.00
C ASP A 636 10.91 20.29 -42.92
N GLY A 637 9.70 20.20 -43.48
CA GLY A 637 9.16 21.22 -44.38
C GLY A 637 8.66 22.47 -43.67
N ILE A 638 8.13 22.35 -42.45
CA ILE A 638 7.77 23.51 -41.61
C ILE A 638 9.04 24.22 -41.15
N ALA A 639 10.06 23.47 -40.68
CA ALA A 639 11.35 24.04 -40.30
C ALA A 639 12.03 24.76 -41.47
N MET A 640 11.99 24.18 -42.68
CA MET A 640 12.44 24.84 -43.91
C MET A 640 11.72 26.18 -44.12
N ARG A 641 10.39 26.18 -44.03
CA ARG A 641 9.59 27.37 -44.32
C ARG A 641 9.79 28.49 -43.29
N VAL A 642 9.94 28.16 -42.02
CA VAL A 642 10.25 29.13 -40.96
C VAL A 642 11.60 29.81 -41.22
N GLU A 643 12.64 29.05 -41.56
CA GLU A 643 13.95 29.65 -41.86
C GLU A 643 13.94 30.44 -43.19
N GLU A 644 13.16 30.02 -44.19
CA GLU A 644 12.91 30.84 -45.40
C GLU A 644 12.26 32.19 -45.02
N LEU A 645 11.26 32.19 -44.13
CA LEU A 645 10.54 33.39 -43.72
C LEU A 645 11.41 34.33 -42.87
N LEU A 646 12.27 33.79 -42.01
CA LEU A 646 13.26 34.58 -41.27
C LEU A 646 14.25 35.26 -42.21
N MET A 647 14.75 34.53 -43.21
CA MET A 647 15.62 35.11 -44.23
C MET A 647 14.88 36.18 -45.07
N MET A 648 13.61 35.95 -45.39
CA MET A 648 12.76 36.97 -46.04
C MET A 648 12.54 38.21 -45.18
N LEU A 649 12.46 38.07 -43.86
CA LEU A 649 12.33 39.19 -42.94
C LEU A 649 13.61 40.04 -42.90
N GLU A 650 14.77 39.41 -43.04
CA GLU A 650 16.07 40.09 -43.09
C GLU A 650 16.32 40.81 -44.42
N CYS A 651 15.93 40.22 -45.56
CA CYS A 651 16.24 40.78 -46.88
C CYS A 651 15.15 41.66 -47.49
N LEU A 652 13.88 41.56 -47.08
CA LEU A 652 12.79 42.36 -47.65
C LEU A 652 12.50 43.61 -46.83
N PRO A 653 12.13 44.73 -47.47
CA PRO A 653 11.57 45.87 -46.75
C PRO A 653 10.36 45.44 -45.91
N ARG A 654 10.32 45.87 -44.66
CA ARG A 654 9.31 45.42 -43.68
C ARG A 654 7.87 45.62 -44.16
N GLU A 655 7.61 46.69 -44.90
CA GLU A 655 6.30 46.93 -45.53
C GLU A 655 5.91 45.83 -46.53
N THR A 656 6.86 45.38 -47.36
CA THR A 656 6.64 44.28 -48.32
C THR A 656 6.38 42.96 -47.60
N PHE A 657 7.10 42.72 -46.50
CA PHE A 657 6.94 41.52 -45.69
C PHE A 657 5.53 41.44 -45.06
N LEU A 658 5.08 42.56 -44.47
CA LEU A 658 3.76 42.68 -43.84
C LEU A 658 2.62 42.66 -44.87
N ARG A 659 2.76 43.34 -46.01
CA ARG A 659 1.76 43.28 -47.10
C ARG A 659 1.61 41.87 -47.67
N GLY A 660 2.69 41.09 -47.65
CA GLY A 660 2.68 39.66 -48.00
C GLY A 660 2.02 38.75 -46.96
N HIS A 661 1.70 39.27 -45.76
CA HIS A 661 1.24 38.49 -44.61
C HIS A 661 2.21 37.33 -44.26
N PHE A 662 3.52 37.56 -44.37
CA PHE A 662 4.53 36.56 -44.04
C PHE A 662 4.78 36.45 -42.53
N ASP A 663 4.43 37.50 -41.79
CA ASP A 663 4.42 37.57 -40.33
C ASP A 663 3.49 36.52 -39.70
N MET A 664 2.24 36.45 -40.18
CA MET A 664 1.27 35.45 -39.71
C MET A 664 1.73 34.00 -40.00
N GLU A 665 2.39 33.80 -41.14
CA GLU A 665 2.89 32.49 -41.55
C GLU A 665 4.08 32.05 -40.69
N LEU A 666 4.95 33.00 -40.31
CA LEU A 666 6.10 32.77 -39.45
C LEU A 666 5.64 32.42 -38.03
N GLU A 667 4.74 33.22 -37.45
CA GLU A 667 4.20 32.99 -36.10
C GLU A 667 3.52 31.63 -35.98
N SER A 668 2.69 31.27 -36.98
CA SER A 668 2.03 29.96 -37.03
C SER A 668 3.03 28.81 -37.16
N GLY A 669 4.09 28.99 -37.94
CA GLY A 669 5.15 28.00 -38.11
C GLY A 669 5.94 27.75 -36.82
N GLU A 670 6.34 28.81 -36.13
CA GLU A 670 7.06 28.72 -34.84
C GLU A 670 6.19 28.07 -33.76
N TYR A 671 4.93 28.49 -33.65
CA TYR A 671 3.98 27.90 -32.71
C TYR A 671 3.80 26.39 -32.92
N LEU A 672 3.66 25.95 -34.18
CA LEU A 672 3.50 24.53 -34.51
C LEU A 672 4.75 23.71 -34.19
N LEU A 673 5.94 24.25 -34.46
CA LEU A 673 7.21 23.59 -34.13
C LEU A 673 7.38 23.40 -32.63
N ASP A 674 7.08 24.42 -31.83
CA ASP A 674 7.22 24.40 -30.37
C ASP A 674 6.17 23.51 -29.68
N THR A 675 4.95 23.43 -30.24
CA THR A 675 3.83 22.73 -29.59
C THR A 675 3.72 21.27 -29.99
N LEU A 676 4.00 20.92 -31.26
CA LEU A 676 3.68 19.58 -31.79
C LEU A 676 4.88 18.63 -31.89
N TYR A 677 6.12 19.13 -31.84
CA TYR A 677 7.32 18.32 -32.12
C TYR A 677 8.32 18.32 -30.95
N PRO A 678 9.13 17.25 -30.80
CA PRO A 678 10.18 17.22 -29.79
C PRO A 678 11.25 18.29 -30.04
N ALA A 679 11.64 19.02 -28.99
CA ALA A 679 12.57 20.15 -29.07
C ALA A 679 13.91 19.81 -29.75
N GLU A 680 14.47 18.62 -29.48
CA GLU A 680 15.74 18.19 -30.08
C GLU A 680 15.63 17.99 -31.60
N ALA A 681 14.55 17.35 -32.06
CA ALA A 681 14.31 17.11 -33.49
C ALA A 681 14.02 18.43 -34.23
N MET A 682 13.31 19.35 -33.60
CA MET A 682 13.08 20.70 -34.12
C MET A 682 14.39 21.47 -34.30
N CYS A 683 15.24 21.53 -33.28
CA CYS A 683 16.52 22.25 -33.33
C CYS A 683 17.40 21.74 -34.48
N LEU A 684 17.52 20.41 -34.61
CA LEU A 684 18.30 19.78 -35.70
C LEU A 684 17.73 20.13 -37.09
N ALA A 685 16.40 20.09 -37.25
CA ALA A 685 15.75 20.41 -38.51
C ALA A 685 15.93 21.88 -38.89
N ARG A 686 15.76 22.81 -37.94
CA ARG A 686 15.97 24.25 -38.18
C ARG A 686 17.43 24.57 -38.52
N GLU A 687 18.38 24.01 -37.78
CA GLU A 687 19.80 24.22 -38.02
C GLU A 687 20.25 23.69 -39.40
N LYS A 688 19.73 22.52 -39.81
CA LYS A 688 19.94 21.96 -41.14
C LYS A 688 19.52 22.95 -42.23
N TRP A 689 18.32 23.51 -42.14
CA TRP A 689 17.81 24.42 -43.18
C TRP A 689 18.48 25.78 -43.15
N ARG A 690 18.80 26.32 -41.98
CA ARG A 690 19.60 27.54 -41.85
C ARG A 690 20.95 27.43 -42.57
N LYS A 691 21.66 26.32 -42.37
CA LYS A 691 22.95 26.06 -43.05
C LYS A 691 22.79 25.98 -44.56
N ARG A 692 21.76 25.28 -45.04
CA ARG A 692 21.50 25.13 -46.49
C ARG A 692 21.14 26.46 -47.15
N ILE A 693 20.35 27.31 -46.49
CA ILE A 693 20.02 28.65 -46.99
C ILE A 693 21.29 29.52 -47.01
N ALA A 694 22.05 29.57 -45.92
CA ALA A 694 23.28 30.37 -45.83
C ALA A 694 24.37 29.93 -46.83
N SER A 695 24.43 28.63 -47.15
CA SER A 695 25.36 28.09 -48.16
C SER A 695 24.96 28.36 -49.61
N GLY A 696 23.75 28.89 -49.85
CA GLY A 696 23.20 29.09 -51.19
C GLY A 696 22.69 27.80 -51.87
N GLU A 697 22.76 26.65 -51.21
CA GLU A 697 22.25 25.35 -51.72
C GLU A 697 20.72 25.31 -51.85
N HIS A 698 20.00 26.18 -51.12
CA HIS A 698 18.55 26.25 -51.14
C HIS A 698 18.05 27.58 -51.73
N ILE A 699 17.09 27.50 -52.65
CA ILE A 699 16.45 28.67 -53.26
C ILE A 699 15.29 29.11 -52.38
N VAL A 700 15.40 30.33 -51.84
CA VAL A 700 14.32 30.94 -51.04
C VAL A 700 13.26 31.53 -51.99
N PRO A 701 12.00 31.09 -51.94
CA PRO A 701 10.95 31.61 -52.81
C PRO A 701 10.76 33.12 -52.64
N GLY A 702 10.90 33.87 -53.72
CA GLY A 702 10.78 35.34 -53.72
C GLY A 702 12.11 36.09 -53.55
N LEU A 703 13.19 35.42 -53.12
CA LEU A 703 14.54 36.01 -53.00
C LEU A 703 15.58 35.37 -53.94
N GLY A 704 15.39 34.11 -54.35
CA GLY A 704 16.35 33.40 -55.22
C GLY A 704 17.46 32.70 -54.42
N HIS A 705 18.64 32.53 -55.04
CA HIS A 705 19.84 32.08 -54.34
C HIS A 705 20.45 33.25 -53.59
N ILE A 706 20.76 33.05 -52.31
CA ILE A 706 21.41 34.06 -51.47
C ILE A 706 22.88 33.67 -51.40
N ASN A 707 23.77 34.49 -51.99
CA ASN A 707 25.20 34.24 -51.91
C ASN A 707 25.76 34.83 -50.61
N ALA A 708 26.82 34.23 -50.08
CA ALA A 708 27.50 34.73 -48.88
C ALA A 708 27.99 36.20 -49.01
N ARG A 709 28.21 36.70 -50.24
CA ARG A 709 28.56 38.11 -50.51
C ARG A 709 27.40 39.08 -50.35
N ASP A 710 26.16 38.64 -50.59
CA ASP A 710 24.97 39.50 -50.52
C ASP A 710 24.55 39.77 -49.06
N LEU A 711 25.00 38.93 -48.11
CA LEU A 711 24.78 39.10 -46.67
C LEU A 711 25.77 40.07 -46.02
N GLU A 712 26.96 40.29 -46.61
CA GLU A 712 27.96 41.25 -46.12
C GLU A 712 27.64 42.70 -46.51
N GLU A 713 26.82 42.95 -47.54
CA GLU A 713 26.38 44.30 -47.93
C GLU A 713 25.15 44.81 -47.16
N ILE A 714 24.47 43.93 -46.41
CA ILE A 714 23.24 44.25 -45.66
C ILE A 714 23.50 44.46 -44.15
N ALA A 715 24.67 44.02 -43.63
CA ALA A 715 25.13 44.26 -42.26
C ALA A 715 25.90 45.57 -42.12
#